data_AF-A0A225AVG2-F1
#
_entry.id   AF-A0A225AVG2-F1
#
_cell.length_a   1.000
_cell.length_b   1.000
_cell.length_c   1.000
_cell.angle_alpha   90.00
_cell.angle_beta   90.00
_cell.angle_gamma   90.00
#
_symmetry.space_group_name_H-M   'P 1'
#
loop_
_entity.id
_entity.type
_entity.pdbx_description
1 polymer ?
#
loop_
_entity_poly.entity_id
_entity_poly.type
_entity_poly.pdbx_seq_one_letter_code
_entity_poly.pdbx_strand_id
1 'polypeptide(L)'
;MTWPTCNSTDHIATIHEVDLWDGGVTFHTLCVILCAVLTVVSFILASIIIFGHATHYSQPDQQRYIIRILFMIPIYSITSFLCVYFYKESVYYELIGNCYEPFAIASFFTLLCQYIAPDVHSQKEYFRQIEPNNWVWPIPWLQRCTGGQNGLWRKPRSGLTWFNIVWIGVFQYCIIRVVMTIIAVAAQANDRYCEDSDNPEFAHVWVLIIESVAVTIAMYCLIQFYMQIHKDIAQYKPFLKILCIKLVIFLSFWQSTIIDFLTSSGVVKSSAKVTLNDWNNALPNLLICIEMSLFAILHFWGFPWRPYVGSQKNYGGSFGWRAILDAANPWDLVKATARGFRWLFVGRKSRTLDPSYRMARQGSQEGPFRGATSDRPYGIEKGAESASLGFRWSDITPNDSLQYTECFTSFLCARLSVPLNWNATDTHDGLASNSQVALAIIKLPAKVPVTDPRYGGPIILNPGGPGESGVYQVLTDGPSLQTVVDTDVLPSTAELDLEHDGKYFDILSFDPRGVNNTTPRLRCFPDAFNQQVWQLQSPDYGLLWHSESIIGLEWGRASALGASCSGAEREGGILPYLNTAQTARDMVRIIDKEGEWREQQAIKLLEHDGMTAHANTGETLTRVAYQPNEEKLQYWGMSYGTLLGATFAALHPDRVGRIILDGVVDPADHYAGDWLTQLQDSDKIISKFCEYCFEAGPSKCPLYTGSSAADIEHRFTMIMYAMKENPIAVSPIYLDGAISTGPDMVTYGDLHLRLLSGMYFPFTMAENLFSLLLEVEQRNSSSPELASLVSRKQAILTPSGCQRDESSPDPDIPYVSGVGAFQAISCMDIGGSMNLTRREFRMYWTELHGQSQWIGPSWARNKLSCEGFTARPAWKPDFSFHVQEWANTSHPLLIIGNTHDTVTPLTNARRVSTLFPGSVVLQQDSQGHCSHSSPSLCTGKLIRQYFQTGLLPQEGTVCQPDTLPFLGCVKDEESQAECNFTDSSDARLWEALVELADPFKLKLKSDDKQTVSWIPNSYPFRRFM
;
A
#
# COMPACT_ATOMS: atom_id res chain seq x y z
N MET A 1 54.03 -30.09 26.85
CA MET A 1 52.96 -30.92 26.29
C MET A 1 53.00 -30.71 24.79
N THR A 2 53.49 -31.69 24.04
CA THR A 2 53.45 -31.68 22.58
C THR A 2 52.01 -31.95 22.17
N TRP A 3 51.42 -31.03 21.41
CA TRP A 3 50.09 -31.23 20.85
C TRP A 3 50.13 -32.39 19.84
N PRO A 4 49.06 -33.21 19.75
CA PRO A 4 48.98 -34.28 18.76
C PRO A 4 49.08 -33.68 17.34
N THR A 5 50.01 -34.19 16.55
CA THR A 5 50.13 -33.88 15.12
C THR A 5 49.35 -34.95 14.36
N CYS A 6 48.47 -34.54 13.44
CA CYS A 6 47.77 -35.46 12.54
C CYS A 6 48.82 -36.27 11.76
N ASN A 7 48.91 -37.58 12.02
CA ASN A 7 49.92 -38.43 11.40
C ASN A 7 49.40 -38.86 10.01
N SER A 8 49.39 -37.92 9.06
CA SER A 8 48.87 -38.11 7.69
C SER A 8 49.79 -38.94 6.77
N THR A 9 50.60 -39.83 7.35
CA THR A 9 51.68 -40.53 6.65
C THR A 9 51.19 -41.50 5.57
N ASP A 10 49.90 -41.81 5.53
CA ASP A 10 49.30 -42.66 4.48
C ASP A 10 48.71 -41.85 3.30
N HIS A 11 48.52 -40.53 3.40
CA HIS A 11 47.91 -39.71 2.33
C HIS A 11 48.90 -39.16 1.31
N ILE A 12 50.21 -39.25 1.58
CA ILE A 12 51.29 -38.80 0.69
C ILE A 12 51.99 -39.99 0.00
N ALA A 13 51.41 -41.19 0.05
CA ALA A 13 51.89 -42.29 -0.78
C ALA A 13 51.63 -41.95 -2.25
N THR A 14 52.68 -41.74 -3.04
CA THR A 14 52.61 -41.70 -4.50
C THR A 14 51.88 -42.96 -4.99
N ILE A 15 50.68 -42.75 -5.53
CA ILE A 15 49.74 -43.77 -5.99
C ILE A 15 50.43 -44.63 -7.07
N HIS A 16 50.80 -45.86 -6.73
CA HIS A 16 51.24 -46.89 -7.68
C HIS A 16 50.12 -47.92 -7.84
N GLU A 17 49.13 -47.59 -8.69
CA GLU A 17 48.08 -48.53 -9.11
C GLU A 17 48.53 -49.36 -10.31
N VAL A 18 48.16 -50.64 -10.33
CA VAL A 18 48.31 -51.52 -11.49
C VAL A 18 47.03 -51.44 -12.34
N ASP A 19 47.16 -51.52 -13.65
CA ASP A 19 46.02 -51.52 -14.58
C ASP A 19 44.97 -52.58 -14.19
N LEU A 20 43.69 -52.23 -14.37
CA LEU A 20 42.58 -53.15 -14.07
C LEU A 20 42.64 -54.43 -14.91
N TRP A 21 43.21 -54.35 -16.12
CA TRP A 21 43.54 -55.44 -17.05
C TRP A 21 44.83 -55.08 -17.82
N ASP A 22 45.52 -56.08 -18.38
CA ASP A 22 46.83 -55.88 -19.02
C ASP A 22 46.79 -54.83 -20.15
N GLY A 23 47.57 -53.75 -20.01
CA GLY A 23 47.62 -52.61 -20.95
C GLY A 23 46.39 -51.70 -20.90
N GLY A 24 45.61 -51.78 -19.82
CA GLY A 24 44.37 -51.04 -19.60
C GLY A 24 44.56 -49.68 -18.92
N VAL A 25 43.53 -49.26 -18.18
CA VAL A 25 43.56 -48.05 -17.35
C VAL A 25 43.56 -48.44 -15.88
N THR A 26 44.13 -47.56 -15.03
CA THR A 26 44.02 -47.71 -13.57
C THR A 26 42.59 -47.44 -13.10
N PHE A 27 42.25 -47.89 -11.89
CA PHE A 27 40.92 -47.67 -11.32
C PHE A 27 40.62 -46.18 -11.14
N HIS A 28 41.59 -45.41 -10.68
CA HIS A 28 41.49 -43.96 -10.61
C HIS A 28 41.20 -43.34 -11.98
N THR A 29 41.95 -43.71 -13.02
CA THR A 29 41.78 -43.17 -14.37
C THR A 29 40.39 -43.49 -14.93
N LEU A 30 39.87 -44.69 -14.66
CA LEU A 30 38.50 -45.07 -15.01
C LEU A 30 37.48 -44.17 -14.29
N CYS A 31 37.65 -43.92 -12.99
CA CYS A 31 36.79 -43.03 -12.22
C CYS A 31 36.80 -41.60 -12.76
N VAL A 32 37.97 -41.06 -13.13
CA VAL A 32 38.10 -39.73 -13.74
C VAL A 32 37.33 -39.64 -15.05
N ILE A 33 37.47 -40.63 -15.95
CA ILE A 33 36.76 -40.67 -17.24
C ILE A 33 35.25 -40.73 -17.01
N LEU A 34 34.78 -41.62 -16.13
CA LEU A 34 33.35 -41.75 -15.84
C LEU A 34 32.77 -40.49 -15.20
N CYS A 35 33.45 -39.89 -14.22
CA CYS A 35 33.04 -38.64 -13.60
C CYS A 35 32.97 -37.50 -14.63
N ALA A 36 33.97 -37.38 -15.52
CA ALA A 36 33.98 -36.37 -16.57
C ALA A 36 32.77 -36.52 -17.51
N VAL A 37 32.48 -37.74 -17.98
CA VAL A 37 31.34 -38.01 -18.87
C VAL A 37 30.02 -37.70 -18.17
N LEU A 38 29.82 -38.18 -16.94
CA LEU A 38 28.60 -37.95 -16.17
C LEU A 38 28.41 -36.48 -15.79
N THR A 39 29.50 -35.75 -15.53
CA THR A 39 29.46 -34.30 -15.28
C THR A 39 29.00 -33.54 -16.52
N VAL A 40 29.52 -33.89 -17.70
CA VAL A 40 29.07 -33.29 -18.97
C VAL A 40 27.59 -33.58 -19.21
N VAL A 41 27.13 -34.82 -19.00
CA VAL A 41 25.72 -35.20 -19.14
C VAL A 41 24.83 -34.40 -18.17
N SER A 42 25.20 -34.36 -16.89
CA SER A 42 24.47 -33.61 -15.85
C SER A 42 24.40 -32.13 -16.18
N PHE A 43 25.51 -31.53 -16.61
CA PHE A 43 25.60 -30.12 -16.97
C PHE A 43 24.72 -29.77 -18.16
N ILE A 44 24.72 -30.59 -19.22
CA ILE A 44 23.87 -30.38 -20.41
C ILE A 44 22.39 -30.45 -20.01
N LEU A 45 21.99 -31.49 -19.26
CA LEU A 45 20.60 -31.67 -18.84
C LEU A 45 20.12 -30.52 -17.95
N ALA A 46 20.93 -30.14 -16.95
CA ALA A 46 20.61 -29.01 -16.07
C ALA A 46 20.53 -27.69 -16.85
N SER A 47 21.46 -27.46 -17.79
CA SER A 47 21.49 -26.26 -18.62
C SER A 47 20.20 -26.10 -19.43
N ILE A 48 19.64 -27.17 -19.99
CA ILE A 48 18.37 -27.11 -20.74
C ILE A 48 17.24 -26.56 -19.87
N ILE A 49 17.12 -27.03 -18.62
CA ILE A 49 16.06 -26.59 -17.70
C ILE A 49 16.34 -25.15 -17.22
N ILE A 50 17.58 -24.85 -16.85
CA ILE A 50 18.00 -23.52 -16.36
C ILE A 50 17.76 -22.46 -17.45
N PHE A 51 18.25 -22.69 -18.68
CA PHE A 51 18.00 -21.79 -19.80
C PHE A 51 16.52 -21.77 -20.19
N GLY A 52 15.78 -22.87 -20.04
CA GLY A 52 14.33 -22.89 -20.18
C GLY A 52 13.63 -21.87 -19.28
N HIS A 53 14.00 -21.83 -18.00
CA HIS A 53 13.49 -20.80 -17.07
C HIS A 53 14.06 -19.41 -17.34
N ALA A 54 15.35 -19.28 -17.67
CA ALA A 54 16.00 -17.99 -17.89
C ALA A 54 15.50 -17.28 -19.16
N THR A 55 15.19 -18.03 -20.22
CA THR A 55 14.65 -17.50 -21.47
C THR A 55 13.15 -17.24 -21.40
N HIS A 56 12.43 -17.87 -20.48
CA HIS A 56 11.00 -17.66 -20.22
C HIS A 56 10.81 -17.07 -18.82
N TYR A 57 11.58 -16.04 -18.48
CA TYR A 57 11.64 -15.48 -17.13
C TYR A 57 10.50 -14.47 -16.92
N SER A 58 9.29 -15.00 -16.80
CA SER A 58 8.04 -14.22 -16.69
C SER A 58 7.63 -13.92 -15.26
N GLN A 59 8.06 -14.74 -14.29
CA GLN A 59 7.77 -14.60 -12.86
C GLN A 59 9.08 -14.61 -12.05
N PRO A 60 9.81 -13.46 -11.98
CA PRO A 60 11.12 -13.39 -11.32
C PRO A 60 11.09 -13.85 -9.86
N ASP A 61 10.03 -13.54 -9.12
CA ASP A 61 9.91 -13.88 -7.69
C ASP A 61 9.82 -15.38 -7.41
N GLN A 62 9.47 -16.20 -8.40
CA GLN A 62 9.48 -17.66 -8.29
C GLN A 62 10.69 -18.26 -9.01
N GLN A 63 10.93 -17.84 -10.25
CA GLN A 63 11.92 -18.44 -11.13
C GLN A 63 13.36 -18.19 -10.66
N ARG A 64 13.67 -17.09 -9.95
CA ARG A 64 15.01 -16.90 -9.36
C ARG A 64 15.37 -18.03 -8.41
N TYR A 65 14.44 -18.43 -7.55
CA TYR A 65 14.67 -19.48 -6.57
C TYR A 65 14.73 -20.86 -7.23
N ILE A 66 13.91 -21.09 -8.26
CA ILE A 66 13.97 -22.32 -9.05
C ILE A 66 15.34 -22.46 -9.74
N ILE A 67 15.83 -21.39 -10.38
CA ILE A 67 17.14 -21.38 -11.03
C ILE A 67 18.25 -21.65 -10.00
N ARG A 68 18.20 -21.06 -8.81
CA ARG A 68 19.15 -21.35 -7.70
C ARG A 68 19.12 -22.81 -7.28
N ILE A 69 17.95 -23.43 -7.15
CA ILE A 69 17.85 -24.86 -6.81
C ILE A 69 18.46 -25.72 -7.92
N LEU A 70 18.16 -25.40 -9.19
CA LEU A 70 18.68 -26.14 -10.33
C LEU A 70 20.21 -26.07 -10.48
N PHE A 71 20.84 -24.97 -10.05
CA PHE A 71 22.30 -24.84 -10.01
C PHE A 71 22.99 -25.82 -9.06
N MET A 72 22.25 -26.48 -8.15
CA MET A 72 22.81 -27.53 -7.29
C MET A 72 23.42 -28.67 -8.11
N ILE A 73 22.75 -29.11 -9.18
CA ILE A 73 23.21 -30.20 -10.04
C ILE A 73 24.58 -29.93 -10.69
N PRO A 74 24.76 -28.83 -11.47
CA PRO A 74 26.05 -28.56 -12.10
C PRO A 74 27.13 -28.30 -11.06
N ILE A 75 26.84 -27.62 -9.95
CA ILE A 75 27.82 -27.36 -8.89
C ILE A 75 28.34 -28.68 -8.30
N TYR A 76 27.44 -29.57 -7.86
CA TYR A 76 27.84 -30.84 -7.25
C TYR A 76 28.58 -31.74 -8.24
N SER A 77 28.11 -31.84 -9.50
CA SER A 77 28.79 -32.65 -10.50
C SER A 77 30.22 -32.14 -10.82
N ILE A 78 30.40 -30.82 -10.93
CA ILE A 78 31.71 -30.21 -11.19
C ILE A 78 32.62 -30.36 -9.98
N THR A 79 32.15 -30.06 -8.76
CA THR A 79 32.97 -30.19 -7.56
C THR A 79 33.39 -31.63 -7.33
N SER A 80 32.49 -32.59 -7.50
CA SER A 80 32.83 -34.02 -7.37
C SER A 80 33.83 -34.49 -8.43
N PHE A 81 33.71 -34.04 -9.68
CA PHE A 81 34.73 -34.30 -10.69
C PHE A 81 36.09 -33.71 -10.29
N LEU A 82 36.12 -32.47 -9.78
CA LEU A 82 37.35 -31.82 -9.33
C LEU A 82 37.96 -32.51 -8.11
N CYS A 83 37.16 -33.05 -7.19
CA CYS A 83 37.65 -33.86 -6.07
C CYS A 83 38.39 -35.12 -6.56
N VAL A 84 37.85 -35.81 -7.57
CA VAL A 84 38.52 -36.99 -8.16
C VAL A 84 39.75 -36.56 -8.95
N TYR A 85 39.68 -35.49 -9.75
CA TYR A 85 40.79 -35.07 -10.60
C TYR A 85 41.97 -34.48 -9.80
N PHE A 86 41.69 -33.71 -8.76
CA PHE A 86 42.67 -33.05 -7.90
C PHE A 86 42.64 -33.62 -6.47
N TYR A 87 42.94 -34.92 -6.32
CA TYR A 87 42.84 -35.62 -5.03
C TYR A 87 43.48 -34.91 -3.84
N LYS A 88 44.66 -34.30 -4.02
CA LYS A 88 45.38 -33.62 -2.93
C LYS A 88 44.66 -32.39 -2.40
N GLU A 89 43.90 -31.73 -3.26
CA GLU A 89 43.19 -30.49 -2.97
C GLU A 89 41.68 -30.72 -2.87
N SER A 90 41.25 -31.99 -2.85
CA SER A 90 39.84 -32.40 -2.88
C SER A 90 39.02 -31.77 -1.76
N VAL A 91 39.60 -31.64 -0.57
CA VAL A 91 39.00 -30.94 0.58
C VAL A 91 38.48 -29.55 0.20
N TYR A 92 39.23 -28.77 -0.59
CA TYR A 92 38.80 -27.42 -0.99
C TYR A 92 37.61 -27.44 -1.95
N TYR A 93 37.56 -28.40 -2.88
CA TYR A 93 36.48 -28.53 -3.85
C TYR A 93 35.19 -29.07 -3.20
N GLU A 94 35.33 -29.97 -2.24
CA GLU A 94 34.19 -30.48 -1.47
C GLU A 94 33.51 -29.37 -0.67
N LEU A 95 34.29 -28.49 -0.05
CA LEU A 95 33.76 -27.32 0.69
C LEU A 95 32.90 -26.40 -0.19
N ILE A 96 33.20 -26.26 -1.49
CA ILE A 96 32.40 -25.45 -2.42
C ILE A 96 31.01 -26.06 -2.61
N GLY A 97 30.93 -27.38 -2.82
CA GLY A 97 29.65 -28.09 -2.95
C GLY A 97 28.83 -27.99 -1.66
N ASN A 98 29.48 -28.22 -0.53
CA ASN A 98 28.84 -28.19 0.79
C ASN A 98 28.34 -26.79 1.19
N CYS A 99 28.98 -25.70 0.71
CA CYS A 99 28.49 -24.34 0.91
C CYS A 99 27.22 -24.02 0.10
N TYR A 100 26.96 -24.76 -0.99
CA TYR A 100 25.78 -24.54 -1.83
C TYR A 100 24.52 -25.22 -1.29
N GLU A 101 24.67 -26.28 -0.50
CA GLU A 101 23.57 -26.97 0.17
C GLU A 101 22.62 -26.04 0.95
N PRO A 102 23.09 -25.21 1.91
CA PRO A 102 22.22 -24.29 2.63
C PRO A 102 21.55 -23.26 1.71
N PHE A 103 22.22 -22.88 0.62
CA PHE A 103 21.69 -21.93 -0.35
C PHE A 103 20.50 -22.52 -1.11
N ALA A 104 20.56 -23.80 -1.48
CA ALA A 104 19.46 -24.52 -2.11
C ALA A 104 18.27 -24.71 -1.14
N ILE A 105 18.52 -25.09 0.11
CA ILE A 105 17.48 -25.25 1.15
C ILE A 105 16.76 -23.92 1.41
N ALA A 106 17.51 -22.83 1.59
CA ALA A 106 16.94 -21.51 1.84
C ALA A 106 16.16 -20.97 0.63
N SER A 107 16.67 -21.20 -0.58
CA SER A 107 15.97 -20.86 -1.82
C SER A 107 14.65 -21.62 -1.95
N PHE A 108 14.64 -22.90 -1.60
CA PHE A 108 13.43 -23.71 -1.62
C PHE A 108 12.42 -23.29 -0.56
N PHE A 109 12.83 -23.02 0.68
CA PHE A 109 11.93 -22.46 1.69
C PHE A 109 11.32 -21.13 1.24
N THR A 110 12.13 -20.25 0.64
CA THR A 110 11.65 -18.96 0.13
C THR A 110 10.70 -19.15 -1.05
N LEU A 111 10.97 -20.10 -1.95
CA LEU A 111 10.05 -20.48 -3.02
C LEU A 111 8.69 -20.95 -2.48
N LEU A 112 8.68 -21.77 -1.41
CA LEU A 112 7.44 -22.19 -0.76
C LEU A 112 6.68 -20.98 -0.16
N CYS A 113 7.38 -20.00 0.42
CA CYS A 113 6.75 -18.77 0.90
C CYS A 113 6.13 -17.96 -0.25
N GLN A 114 6.82 -17.90 -1.40
CA GLN A 114 6.35 -17.20 -2.61
C GLN A 114 5.15 -17.89 -3.27
N TYR A 115 5.01 -19.21 -3.15
CA TYR A 115 3.81 -19.94 -3.59
C TYR A 115 2.58 -19.68 -2.72
N ILE A 116 2.77 -19.26 -1.47
CA ILE A 116 1.66 -18.88 -0.59
C ILE A 116 1.20 -17.46 -0.93
N ALA A 117 2.15 -16.51 -0.90
CA ALA A 117 1.86 -15.11 -1.19
C ALA A 117 3.12 -14.38 -1.70
N PRO A 118 2.97 -13.46 -2.68
CA PRO A 118 4.09 -12.84 -3.39
C PRO A 118 4.86 -11.81 -2.52
N ASP A 119 4.20 -11.15 -1.56
CA ASP A 119 4.81 -10.12 -0.74
C ASP A 119 4.82 -10.45 0.76
N VAL A 120 5.70 -9.77 1.50
CA VAL A 120 5.95 -10.03 2.92
C VAL A 120 4.75 -9.70 3.81
N HIS A 121 3.90 -8.74 3.43
CA HIS A 121 2.72 -8.37 4.22
C HIS A 121 1.62 -9.42 4.07
N SER A 122 1.33 -9.82 2.84
CA SER A 122 0.38 -10.91 2.57
C SER A 122 0.81 -12.22 3.21
N GLN A 123 2.12 -12.53 3.21
CA GLN A 123 2.66 -13.68 3.95
C GLN A 123 2.38 -13.55 5.46
N LYS A 124 2.68 -12.39 6.08
CA LYS A 124 2.41 -12.18 7.51
C LYS A 124 0.92 -12.33 7.83
N GLU A 125 0.04 -11.81 6.98
CA GLU A 125 -1.39 -11.87 7.19
C GLU A 125 -1.92 -13.30 7.10
N TYR A 126 -1.51 -14.05 6.08
CA TYR A 126 -1.77 -15.48 5.98
C TYR A 126 -1.30 -16.23 7.25
N PHE A 127 -0.06 -15.95 7.72
CA PHE A 127 0.47 -16.60 8.92
C PHE A 127 -0.19 -16.15 10.23
N ARG A 128 -0.88 -15.01 10.28
CA ARG A 128 -1.67 -14.59 11.45
C ARG A 128 -2.97 -15.38 11.60
N GLN A 129 -3.55 -15.78 10.47
CA GLN A 129 -4.86 -16.43 10.41
C GLN A 129 -4.79 -17.96 10.53
N ILE A 130 -3.62 -18.57 10.28
CA ILE A 130 -3.47 -20.02 10.43
C ILE A 130 -3.19 -20.45 11.88
N GLU A 131 -3.80 -21.58 12.27
CA GLU A 131 -3.43 -22.27 13.50
C GLU A 131 -2.30 -23.28 13.24
N PRO A 132 -1.15 -23.20 13.94
CA PRO A 132 -0.05 -24.15 13.76
C PRO A 132 -0.49 -25.60 14.02
N ASN A 133 -0.10 -26.54 13.18
CA ASN A 133 -0.17 -27.96 13.50
C ASN A 133 0.82 -28.29 14.62
N ASN A 134 0.62 -29.40 15.33
CA ASN A 134 1.65 -29.86 16.26
C ASN A 134 2.93 -30.20 15.48
N TRP A 135 4.07 -30.14 16.16
CA TRP A 135 5.36 -30.51 15.61
C TRP A 135 5.36 -31.96 15.12
N VAL A 136 6.04 -32.24 14.01
CA VAL A 136 6.17 -33.60 13.47
C VAL A 136 7.07 -34.48 14.34
N TRP A 137 6.89 -35.80 14.28
CA TRP A 137 7.75 -36.75 15.02
C TRP A 137 9.24 -36.48 14.74
N PRO A 138 10.15 -36.45 15.76
CA PRO A 138 10.02 -36.99 17.12
C PRO A 138 9.60 -35.99 18.22
N ILE A 139 9.34 -34.72 17.90
CA ILE A 139 9.06 -33.69 18.93
C ILE A 139 7.83 -34.01 19.80
N PRO A 140 6.71 -34.57 19.29
CA PRO A 140 5.60 -35.02 20.13
C PRO A 140 5.98 -36.04 21.21
N TRP A 141 6.98 -36.89 20.97
CA TRP A 141 7.51 -37.79 22.00
C TRP A 141 8.30 -37.00 23.05
N LEU A 142 9.16 -36.07 22.64
CA LEU A 142 9.88 -35.17 23.55
C LEU A 142 8.94 -34.28 24.37
N GLN A 143 7.85 -33.79 23.78
CA GLN A 143 6.81 -33.04 24.48
C GLN A 143 6.22 -33.87 25.62
N ARG A 144 5.94 -35.16 25.42
CA ARG A 144 5.46 -36.06 26.49
C ARG A 144 6.48 -36.22 27.62
N CYS A 145 7.77 -36.22 27.30
CA CYS A 145 8.85 -36.35 28.29
C CYS A 145 9.24 -35.04 29.00
N THR A 146 8.88 -33.86 28.46
CA THR A 146 9.39 -32.54 28.91
C THR A 146 8.30 -31.57 29.38
N GLY A 147 7.14 -32.08 29.80
CA GLY A 147 6.07 -31.25 30.39
C GLY A 147 4.96 -30.80 29.44
N GLY A 148 4.82 -31.45 28.27
CA GLY A 148 3.71 -31.27 27.33
C GLY A 148 3.62 -29.86 26.76
N GLN A 149 2.43 -29.27 26.80
CA GLN A 149 2.15 -27.90 26.30
C GLN A 149 2.79 -26.78 27.12
N ASN A 150 3.33 -27.11 28.31
CA ASN A 150 4.04 -26.17 29.18
C ASN A 150 5.57 -26.35 29.13
N GLY A 151 6.05 -27.32 28.35
CA GLY A 151 7.47 -27.63 28.19
C GLY A 151 8.20 -26.77 27.16
N LEU A 152 9.52 -26.98 27.05
CA LEU A 152 10.39 -26.30 26.08
C LEU A 152 9.92 -26.51 24.62
N TRP A 153 9.39 -27.69 24.32
CA TRP A 153 9.01 -28.13 22.98
C TRP A 153 7.54 -27.87 22.61
N ARG A 154 6.87 -26.94 23.31
CA ARG A 154 5.43 -26.66 23.09
C ARG A 154 5.11 -26.17 21.67
N LYS A 155 3.87 -26.39 21.24
CA LYS A 155 3.33 -25.79 20.01
C LYS A 155 3.21 -24.26 20.22
N PRO A 156 3.72 -23.40 19.31
CA PRO A 156 3.52 -21.97 19.42
C PRO A 156 2.03 -21.61 19.36
N ARG A 157 1.60 -20.62 20.16
CA ARG A 157 0.19 -20.21 20.21
C ARG A 157 -0.24 -19.41 18.99
N SER A 158 0.66 -18.62 18.40
CA SER A 158 0.42 -17.77 17.25
C SER A 158 1.02 -18.39 15.99
N GLY A 159 0.27 -18.39 14.88
CA GLY A 159 0.74 -18.79 13.55
C GLY A 159 1.97 -18.01 13.09
N LEU A 160 1.98 -16.70 13.33
CA LEU A 160 3.10 -15.83 12.98
C LEU A 160 4.35 -16.14 13.81
N THR A 161 4.18 -16.50 15.08
CA THR A 161 5.30 -16.91 15.95
C THR A 161 5.88 -18.24 15.49
N TRP A 162 5.02 -19.20 15.16
CA TRP A 162 5.43 -20.47 14.57
C TRP A 162 6.21 -20.24 13.26
N PHE A 163 5.70 -19.41 12.37
CA PHE A 163 6.35 -19.09 11.10
C PHE A 163 7.74 -18.47 11.30
N ASN A 164 7.89 -17.53 12.23
CA ASN A 164 9.19 -16.93 12.51
C ASN A 164 10.19 -17.92 13.15
N ILE A 165 9.73 -18.88 13.97
CA ILE A 165 10.58 -19.97 14.49
C ILE A 165 11.09 -20.83 13.33
N VAL A 166 10.20 -21.23 12.43
CA VAL A 166 10.55 -22.00 11.23
C VAL A 166 11.53 -21.21 10.34
N TRP A 167 11.26 -19.92 10.11
CA TRP A 167 12.10 -19.02 9.32
C TRP A 167 13.54 -19.02 9.84
N ILE A 168 13.72 -18.80 11.15
CA ILE A 168 15.05 -18.81 11.77
C ILE A 168 15.68 -20.20 11.72
N GLY A 169 14.89 -21.26 11.97
CA GLY A 169 15.37 -22.64 11.92
C GLY A 169 15.94 -23.04 10.57
N VAL A 170 15.40 -22.50 9.48
CA VAL A 170 15.93 -22.71 8.12
C VAL A 170 17.16 -21.83 7.85
N PHE A 171 17.06 -20.51 8.03
CA PHE A 171 18.12 -19.57 7.64
C PHE A 171 19.38 -19.62 8.52
N GLN A 172 19.31 -20.18 9.74
CA GLN A 172 20.50 -20.37 10.59
C GLN A 172 21.56 -21.25 9.92
N TYR A 173 21.14 -22.25 9.14
CA TYR A 173 22.06 -23.20 8.53
C TYR A 173 22.99 -22.52 7.52
N CYS A 174 22.51 -21.51 6.80
CA CYS A 174 23.33 -20.70 5.89
C CYS A 174 24.51 -20.03 6.60
N ILE A 175 24.30 -19.50 7.81
CA ILE A 175 25.39 -18.87 8.56
C ILE A 175 26.29 -19.93 9.18
N ILE A 176 25.72 -20.93 9.85
CA ILE A 176 26.51 -21.94 10.56
C ILE A 176 27.44 -22.65 9.58
N ARG A 177 26.95 -23.02 8.39
CA ARG A 177 27.77 -23.65 7.35
C ARG A 177 28.95 -22.78 6.93
N VAL A 178 28.71 -21.49 6.63
CA VAL A 178 29.79 -20.57 6.22
C VAL A 178 30.82 -20.39 7.33
N VAL A 179 30.38 -20.22 8.59
CA VAL A 179 31.29 -20.05 9.73
C VAL A 179 32.08 -21.31 10.00
N MET A 180 31.44 -22.48 10.00
CA MET A 180 32.12 -23.76 10.20
C MET A 180 33.09 -24.08 9.06
N THR A 181 32.76 -23.71 7.82
CA THR A 181 33.68 -23.83 6.68
C THR A 181 34.92 -22.94 6.85
N ILE A 182 34.77 -21.70 7.30
CA ILE A 182 35.91 -20.82 7.61
C ILE A 182 36.76 -21.40 8.73
N ILE A 183 36.14 -21.95 9.78
CA ILE A 183 36.84 -22.61 10.89
C ILE A 183 37.58 -23.85 10.40
N ALA A 184 36.97 -24.66 9.52
CA ALA A 184 37.59 -25.83 8.92
C ALA A 184 38.84 -25.46 8.11
N VAL A 185 38.74 -24.46 7.24
CA VAL A 185 39.88 -23.96 6.44
C VAL A 185 40.98 -23.38 7.35
N ALA A 186 40.62 -22.60 8.36
CA ALA A 186 41.58 -22.05 9.31
C ALA A 186 42.25 -23.14 10.15
N ALA A 187 41.51 -24.15 10.59
CA ALA A 187 42.04 -25.29 11.33
C ALA A 187 42.95 -26.15 10.44
N GLN A 188 42.60 -26.34 9.17
CA GLN A 188 43.44 -27.04 8.18
C GLN A 188 44.75 -26.30 7.94
N ALA A 189 44.71 -24.97 7.78
CA ALA A 189 45.92 -24.15 7.62
C ALA A 189 46.86 -24.16 8.84
N ASN A 190 46.39 -24.63 10.00
CA ASN A 190 47.17 -24.77 11.23
C ASN A 190 47.42 -26.24 11.62
N ASP A 191 47.18 -27.20 10.71
CA ASP A 191 47.33 -28.65 10.91
C ASP A 191 46.48 -29.22 12.08
N ARG A 192 45.29 -28.65 12.30
CA ARG A 192 44.37 -28.99 13.40
C ARG A 192 43.00 -29.54 12.98
N TYR A 193 42.70 -29.63 11.69
CA TYR A 193 41.40 -30.14 11.22
C TYR A 193 41.35 -31.68 11.24
N CYS A 194 42.33 -32.36 10.63
CA CYS A 194 42.49 -33.84 10.58
C CYS A 194 41.18 -34.60 10.24
N GLU A 195 40.91 -34.78 8.94
CA GLU A 195 39.70 -35.42 8.39
C GLU A 195 39.58 -36.90 8.78
N ASP A 196 40.71 -37.63 8.87
CA ASP A 196 40.73 -39.07 9.18
C ASP A 196 40.62 -39.39 10.68
N SER A 197 40.39 -38.38 11.54
CA SER A 197 40.33 -38.57 12.98
C SER A 197 39.11 -37.89 13.61
N ASP A 198 38.27 -38.70 14.24
CA ASP A 198 37.18 -38.23 15.11
C ASP A 198 37.64 -37.92 16.54
N ASN A 199 38.95 -37.80 16.78
CA ASN A 199 39.47 -37.44 18.09
C ASN A 199 39.03 -36.00 18.45
N PRO A 200 38.40 -35.78 19.63
CA PRO A 200 38.02 -34.44 20.10
C PRO A 200 39.13 -33.39 20.15
N GLU A 201 40.41 -33.81 20.06
CA GLU A 201 41.57 -32.93 19.94
C GLU A 201 41.70 -32.21 18.59
N PHE A 202 41.02 -32.70 17.54
CA PHE A 202 40.98 -32.11 16.21
C PHE A 202 39.65 -31.40 15.92
N ALA A 203 39.67 -30.40 15.05
CA ALA A 203 38.51 -29.57 14.76
C ALA A 203 37.44 -30.27 13.89
N HIS A 204 37.81 -31.30 13.13
CA HIS A 204 36.91 -32.02 12.23
C HIS A 204 35.65 -32.54 12.93
N VAL A 205 35.79 -33.28 14.04
CA VAL A 205 34.64 -33.85 14.77
C VAL A 205 33.66 -32.78 15.28
N TRP A 206 34.17 -31.61 15.69
CA TRP A 206 33.33 -30.50 16.17
C TRP A 206 32.60 -29.80 15.03
N VAL A 207 33.27 -29.58 13.90
CA VAL A 207 32.66 -29.04 12.68
C VAL A 207 31.54 -29.98 12.22
N LEU A 208 31.83 -31.29 12.13
CA LEU A 208 30.87 -32.31 11.73
C LEU A 208 29.63 -32.33 12.63
N ILE A 209 29.81 -32.33 13.96
CA ILE A 209 28.69 -32.32 14.92
C ILE A 209 27.83 -31.06 14.76
N ILE A 210 28.44 -29.88 14.72
CA ILE A 210 27.71 -28.60 14.66
C ILE A 210 26.94 -28.51 13.34
N GLU A 211 27.56 -28.89 12.23
CA GLU A 211 26.90 -28.89 10.92
C GLU A 211 25.77 -29.90 10.84
N SER A 212 25.97 -31.11 11.37
CA SER A 212 24.94 -32.16 11.43
C SER A 212 23.72 -31.72 12.23
N VAL A 213 23.92 -31.03 13.36
CA VAL A 213 22.82 -30.47 14.16
C VAL A 213 22.12 -29.34 13.39
N ALA A 214 22.88 -28.45 12.77
CA ALA A 214 22.34 -27.30 12.05
C ALA A 214 21.49 -27.71 10.84
N VAL A 215 21.97 -28.65 10.01
CA VAL A 215 21.21 -29.15 8.86
C VAL A 215 19.96 -29.91 9.31
N THR A 216 20.06 -30.70 10.40
CA THR A 216 18.92 -31.42 10.96
C THR A 216 17.80 -30.47 11.39
N ILE A 217 18.14 -29.37 12.07
CA ILE A 217 17.17 -28.34 12.48
C ILE A 217 16.53 -27.68 11.25
N ALA A 218 17.32 -27.30 10.25
CA ALA A 218 16.82 -26.64 9.05
C ALA A 218 15.88 -27.54 8.24
N MET A 219 16.27 -28.80 8.02
CA MET A 219 15.45 -29.78 7.31
C MET A 219 14.18 -30.13 8.09
N TYR A 220 14.27 -30.23 9.42
CA TYR A 220 13.09 -30.44 10.26
C TYR A 220 12.09 -29.27 10.14
N CYS A 221 12.59 -28.02 10.20
CA CYS A 221 11.75 -26.83 10.05
C CYS A 221 11.12 -26.75 8.66
N LEU A 222 11.87 -27.10 7.61
CA LEU A 222 11.36 -27.15 6.24
C LEU A 222 10.24 -28.21 6.08
N ILE A 223 10.41 -29.40 6.66
CA ILE A 223 9.39 -30.45 6.64
C ILE A 223 8.16 -30.02 7.43
N GLN A 224 8.36 -29.43 8.62
CA GLN A 224 7.26 -28.88 9.41
C GLN A 224 6.48 -27.82 8.64
N PHE A 225 7.19 -26.92 7.97
CA PHE A 225 6.59 -25.87 7.15
C PHE A 225 5.73 -26.47 6.04
N TYR A 226 6.30 -27.42 5.29
CA TYR A 226 5.58 -28.15 4.25
C TYR A 226 4.33 -28.83 4.80
N MET A 227 4.43 -29.55 5.91
CA MET A 227 3.28 -30.25 6.48
C MET A 227 2.16 -29.30 6.91
N GLN A 228 2.48 -28.06 7.29
CA GLN A 228 1.48 -27.02 7.55
C GLN A 228 0.73 -26.60 6.29
N ILE A 229 1.44 -26.33 5.18
CA ILE A 229 0.90 -25.61 4.02
C ILE A 229 0.58 -26.49 2.80
N HIS A 230 0.96 -27.78 2.80
CA HIS A 230 0.96 -28.62 1.59
C HIS A 230 -0.38 -28.69 0.86
N LYS A 231 -1.50 -28.53 1.57
CA LYS A 231 -2.84 -28.51 0.98
C LYS A 231 -3.07 -27.24 0.15
N ASP A 232 -2.60 -26.10 0.66
CA ASP A 232 -2.85 -24.78 0.08
C ASP A 232 -1.99 -24.54 -1.17
N ILE A 233 -0.83 -25.19 -1.25
CA ILE A 233 0.08 -25.11 -2.41
C ILE A 233 0.08 -26.37 -3.29
N ALA A 234 -0.95 -27.22 -3.17
CA ALA A 234 -1.00 -28.53 -3.86
C ALA A 234 -0.86 -28.42 -5.39
N GLN A 235 -1.33 -27.31 -5.98
CA GLN A 235 -1.22 -27.04 -7.42
C GLN A 235 0.21 -27.03 -7.96
N TYR A 236 1.21 -26.71 -7.13
CA TYR A 236 2.62 -26.63 -7.52
C TYR A 236 3.38 -27.96 -7.40
N LYS A 237 2.70 -29.06 -7.07
CA LYS A 237 3.30 -30.39 -6.82
C LYS A 237 4.49 -30.33 -5.84
N PRO A 238 4.30 -29.76 -4.63
CA PRO A 238 5.38 -29.48 -3.69
C PRO A 238 6.10 -30.75 -3.19
N PHE A 239 5.41 -31.89 -3.06
CA PHE A 239 6.02 -33.16 -2.67
C PHE A 239 7.16 -33.58 -3.61
N LEU A 240 6.95 -33.47 -4.92
CA LEU A 240 7.96 -33.85 -5.91
C LEU A 240 9.18 -32.92 -5.84
N LYS A 241 8.97 -31.63 -5.57
CA LYS A 241 10.05 -30.65 -5.38
C LYS A 241 10.88 -30.94 -4.12
N ILE A 242 10.23 -31.28 -3.01
CA ILE A 242 10.90 -31.71 -1.77
C ILE A 242 11.70 -32.99 -2.01
N LEU A 243 11.12 -33.95 -2.72
CA LEU A 243 11.79 -35.20 -3.06
C LEU A 243 13.07 -34.95 -3.88
N CYS A 244 13.03 -34.03 -4.85
CA CYS A 244 14.19 -33.67 -5.66
C CYS A 244 15.35 -33.13 -4.81
N ILE A 245 15.08 -32.30 -3.80
CA ILE A 245 16.12 -31.72 -2.93
C ILE A 245 16.58 -32.72 -1.87
N LYS A 246 15.63 -33.43 -1.25
CA LYS A 246 15.90 -34.34 -0.14
C LYS A 246 16.69 -35.56 -0.58
N LEU A 247 16.42 -36.14 -1.75
CA LEU A 247 17.13 -37.33 -2.21
C LEU A 247 18.61 -37.05 -2.47
N VAL A 248 18.96 -35.86 -2.96
CA VAL A 248 20.35 -35.45 -3.18
C VAL A 248 21.13 -35.45 -1.86
N ILE A 249 20.60 -34.76 -0.84
CA ILE A 249 21.28 -34.61 0.46
C ILE A 249 21.27 -35.91 1.27
N PHE A 250 20.19 -36.70 1.16
CA PHE A 250 20.02 -37.91 1.94
C PHE A 250 20.89 -39.05 1.43
N LEU A 251 20.95 -39.28 0.11
CA LEU A 251 21.79 -40.32 -0.45
C LEU A 251 23.27 -40.01 -0.23
N SER A 252 23.66 -38.73 -0.35
CA SER A 252 25.04 -38.32 -0.13
C SER A 252 25.53 -38.53 1.30
N PHE A 253 24.68 -38.35 2.30
CA PHE A 253 25.01 -38.62 3.70
C PHE A 253 25.19 -40.12 3.98
N TRP A 254 24.25 -40.95 3.51
CA TRP A 254 24.28 -42.39 3.78
C TRP A 254 25.40 -43.10 3.03
N GLN A 255 25.71 -42.69 1.80
CA GLN A 255 26.84 -43.27 1.07
C GLN A 255 28.16 -43.00 1.78
N SER A 256 28.43 -41.77 2.26
CA SER A 256 29.66 -41.46 2.98
C SER A 256 29.74 -42.25 4.28
N THR A 257 28.67 -42.27 5.08
CA THR A 257 28.62 -43.03 6.34
C THR A 257 28.88 -44.52 6.14
N ILE A 258 28.30 -45.13 5.09
CA ILE A 258 28.49 -46.55 4.78
C ILE A 258 29.92 -46.82 4.32
N ILE A 259 30.49 -45.97 3.48
CA ILE A 259 31.86 -46.11 2.97
C ILE A 259 32.86 -45.94 4.12
N ASP A 260 32.68 -44.92 4.97
CA ASP A 260 33.50 -44.68 6.16
C ASP A 260 33.43 -45.86 7.14
N PHE A 261 32.23 -46.42 7.34
CA PHE A 261 32.06 -47.63 8.16
C PHE A 261 32.79 -48.84 7.54
N LEU A 262 32.65 -49.08 6.24
CA LEU A 262 33.28 -50.21 5.55
C LEU A 262 34.81 -50.12 5.54
N THR A 263 35.35 -48.90 5.45
CA THR A 263 36.78 -48.63 5.54
C THR A 263 37.28 -48.75 6.98
N SER A 264 36.60 -48.14 7.95
CA SER A 264 36.99 -48.18 9.37
C SER A 264 36.83 -49.55 10.03
N SER A 265 35.85 -50.36 9.60
CA SER A 265 35.66 -51.73 10.09
C SER A 265 36.68 -52.72 9.53
N GLY A 266 37.58 -52.28 8.64
CA GLY A 266 38.62 -53.10 8.00
C GLY A 266 38.09 -54.18 7.06
N VAL A 267 36.81 -54.09 6.66
CA VAL A 267 36.18 -55.01 5.71
C VAL A 267 36.72 -54.78 4.30
N VAL A 268 36.99 -53.52 3.96
CA VAL A 268 37.61 -53.10 2.71
C VAL A 268 39.11 -52.83 2.95
N LYS A 269 39.98 -53.41 2.12
CA LYS A 269 41.44 -53.27 2.23
C LYS A 269 42.02 -52.73 0.92
N SER A 270 43.07 -51.92 1.03
CA SER A 270 43.87 -51.49 -0.12
C SER A 270 44.40 -52.71 -0.89
N SER A 271 44.28 -52.68 -2.22
CA SER A 271 44.78 -53.71 -3.12
C SER A 271 45.68 -53.08 -4.17
N ALA A 272 46.47 -53.88 -4.90
CA ALA A 272 47.33 -53.36 -5.98
C ALA A 272 46.55 -52.66 -7.11
N LYS A 273 45.23 -52.85 -7.21
CA LYS A 273 44.36 -52.25 -8.24
C LYS A 273 43.47 -51.11 -7.74
N VAL A 274 43.21 -51.02 -6.43
CA VAL A 274 42.31 -50.03 -5.82
C VAL A 274 42.91 -49.62 -4.48
N THR A 275 43.29 -48.35 -4.35
CA THR A 275 43.91 -47.80 -3.15
C THR A 275 42.89 -47.37 -2.12
N LEU A 276 43.33 -47.08 -0.88
CA LEU A 276 42.46 -46.57 0.18
C LEU A 276 41.85 -45.21 -0.19
N ASN A 277 42.60 -44.36 -0.89
CA ASN A 277 42.12 -43.07 -1.38
C ASN A 277 41.03 -43.23 -2.46
N ASP A 278 41.08 -44.29 -3.26
CA ASP A 278 40.01 -44.57 -4.22
C ASP A 278 38.70 -44.94 -3.55
N TRP A 279 38.78 -45.64 -2.41
CA TRP A 279 37.61 -45.98 -1.60
C TRP A 279 37.02 -44.77 -0.90
N ASN A 280 37.85 -43.91 -0.31
CA ASN A 280 37.37 -42.80 0.52
C ASN A 280 37.06 -41.53 -0.29
N ASN A 281 37.62 -41.35 -1.49
CA ASN A 281 37.47 -40.12 -2.26
C ASN A 281 36.89 -40.35 -3.67
N ALA A 282 37.46 -41.28 -4.44
CA ALA A 282 37.05 -41.49 -5.83
C ALA A 282 35.64 -42.06 -5.97
N LEU A 283 35.36 -43.12 -5.20
CA LEU A 283 34.11 -43.85 -5.30
C LEU A 283 32.90 -43.03 -4.81
N PRO A 284 32.93 -42.33 -3.65
CA PRO A 284 31.84 -41.44 -3.24
C PRO A 284 31.56 -40.35 -4.27
N ASN A 285 32.59 -39.70 -4.80
CA ASN A 285 32.42 -38.63 -5.79
C ASN A 285 31.92 -39.13 -7.15
N LEU A 286 32.30 -40.35 -7.55
CA LEU A 286 31.73 -41.02 -8.72
C LEU A 286 30.24 -41.31 -8.53
N LEU A 287 29.83 -41.79 -7.35
CA LEU A 287 28.41 -42.01 -7.03
C LEU A 287 27.62 -40.70 -7.09
N ILE A 288 28.16 -39.59 -6.56
CA ILE A 288 27.53 -38.26 -6.69
C ILE A 288 27.35 -37.88 -8.17
N CYS A 289 28.35 -38.11 -9.03
CA CYS A 289 28.22 -37.80 -10.46
C CYS A 289 27.11 -38.63 -11.15
N ILE A 290 26.95 -39.90 -10.77
CA ILE A 290 25.86 -40.77 -11.24
C ILE A 290 24.51 -40.22 -10.77
N GLU A 291 24.41 -39.91 -9.48
CA GLU A 291 23.20 -39.37 -8.86
C GLU A 291 22.79 -38.04 -9.48
N MET A 292 23.72 -37.11 -9.70
CA MET A 292 23.45 -35.82 -10.34
C MET A 292 22.90 -36.00 -11.75
N SER A 293 23.36 -37.00 -12.49
CA SER A 293 22.86 -37.31 -13.84
C SER A 293 21.40 -37.80 -13.79
N LEU A 294 21.06 -38.65 -12.83
CA LEU A 294 19.70 -39.16 -12.62
C LEU A 294 18.77 -38.07 -12.08
N PHE A 295 19.24 -37.26 -11.14
CA PHE A 295 18.47 -36.16 -10.58
C PHE A 295 18.26 -35.04 -11.59
N ALA A 296 19.20 -34.76 -12.49
CA ALA A 296 18.98 -33.83 -13.60
C ALA A 296 17.75 -34.20 -14.43
N ILE A 297 17.53 -35.50 -14.66
CA ILE A 297 16.34 -36.01 -15.33
C ILE A 297 15.10 -35.77 -14.44
N LEU A 298 15.15 -36.13 -13.15
CA LEU A 298 14.04 -35.92 -12.22
C LEU A 298 13.56 -34.45 -12.15
N HIS A 299 14.48 -33.49 -12.24
CA HIS A 299 14.18 -32.06 -12.17
C HIS A 299 13.34 -31.55 -13.35
N PHE A 300 13.29 -32.25 -14.50
CA PHE A 300 12.35 -31.90 -15.59
C PHE A 300 10.88 -32.02 -15.16
N TRP A 301 10.56 -32.94 -14.25
CA TRP A 301 9.20 -33.08 -13.70
C TRP A 301 9.01 -32.30 -12.40
N GLY A 302 10.07 -32.19 -11.59
CA GLY A 302 10.04 -31.42 -10.34
C GLY A 302 9.92 -29.91 -10.57
N PHE A 303 10.66 -29.38 -11.54
CA PHE A 303 10.79 -27.95 -11.83
C PHE A 303 10.67 -27.66 -13.34
N PRO A 304 9.48 -27.86 -13.95
CA PRO A 304 9.28 -27.58 -15.35
C PRO A 304 9.21 -26.07 -15.62
N TRP A 305 9.85 -25.60 -16.69
CA TRP A 305 9.73 -24.20 -17.15
C TRP A 305 8.46 -23.95 -17.98
N ARG A 306 7.79 -25.01 -18.45
CA ARG A 306 6.61 -24.92 -19.32
C ARG A 306 5.46 -24.04 -18.79
N PRO A 307 5.13 -24.03 -17.48
CA PRO A 307 4.11 -23.13 -16.94
C PRO A 307 4.41 -21.64 -17.11
N TYR A 308 5.69 -21.29 -17.36
CA TYR A 308 6.14 -19.91 -17.53
C TYR A 308 6.20 -19.47 -19.01
N VAL A 309 5.82 -20.35 -19.94
CA VAL A 309 5.79 -20.11 -21.40
C VAL A 309 4.44 -19.48 -21.77
N GLY A 310 4.45 -18.35 -22.48
CA GLY A 310 3.24 -17.69 -22.99
C GLY A 310 2.80 -16.43 -22.23
N SER A 311 3.51 -16.03 -21.17
CA SER A 311 3.32 -14.71 -20.54
C SER A 311 3.86 -13.59 -21.44
N GLN A 312 3.12 -12.48 -21.57
CA GLN A 312 3.51 -11.36 -22.43
C GLN A 312 4.76 -10.60 -21.97
N LYS A 313 5.18 -10.76 -20.71
CA LYS A 313 6.36 -10.09 -20.13
C LYS A 313 7.46 -11.11 -19.87
N ASN A 314 8.66 -10.83 -20.39
CA ASN A 314 9.88 -11.63 -20.17
C ASN A 314 11.00 -10.75 -19.64
N TYR A 315 11.40 -10.96 -18.39
CA TYR A 315 12.42 -10.19 -17.69
C TYR A 315 13.83 -10.79 -17.86
N GLY A 316 13.97 -11.87 -18.62
CA GLY A 316 15.22 -12.64 -18.70
C GLY A 316 16.37 -11.93 -19.42
N GLY A 317 16.08 -10.85 -20.15
CA GLY A 317 17.06 -10.17 -20.99
C GLY A 317 17.52 -11.04 -22.17
N SER A 318 18.48 -10.53 -22.95
CA SER A 318 19.00 -11.27 -24.12
C SER A 318 19.54 -12.64 -23.69
N PHE A 319 19.02 -13.70 -24.30
CA PHE A 319 19.38 -15.10 -24.02
C PHE A 319 19.19 -15.56 -22.56
N GLY A 320 18.44 -14.81 -21.73
CA GLY A 320 18.21 -15.17 -20.33
C GLY A 320 19.33 -14.74 -19.36
N TRP A 321 20.32 -13.96 -19.80
CA TRP A 321 21.45 -13.59 -18.94
C TRP A 321 21.06 -12.72 -17.74
N ARG A 322 20.04 -11.87 -17.86
CA ARG A 322 19.57 -11.07 -16.72
C ARG A 322 18.92 -11.95 -15.66
N ALA A 323 18.19 -13.00 -16.06
CA ALA A 323 17.60 -13.97 -15.12
C ALA A 323 18.69 -14.73 -14.34
N ILE A 324 19.78 -15.10 -15.00
CA ILE A 324 20.90 -15.79 -14.35
C ILE A 324 21.61 -14.86 -13.35
N LEU A 325 21.84 -13.59 -13.71
CA LEU A 325 22.43 -12.61 -12.81
C LEU A 325 21.52 -12.28 -11.61
N ASP A 326 20.20 -12.19 -11.83
CA ASP A 326 19.21 -12.01 -10.77
C ASP A 326 19.18 -13.22 -9.81
N ALA A 327 19.18 -14.43 -10.35
CA ALA A 327 19.30 -15.65 -9.57
C ALA A 327 20.64 -15.75 -8.82
N ALA A 328 21.74 -15.23 -9.35
CA ALA A 328 23.05 -15.24 -8.69
C ALA A 328 23.20 -14.21 -7.56
N ASN A 329 22.28 -13.23 -7.44
CA ASN A 329 22.37 -12.18 -6.42
C ASN A 329 22.00 -12.69 -5.01
N PRO A 330 22.91 -12.73 -4.03
CA PRO A 330 22.63 -13.30 -2.69
C PRO A 330 21.96 -12.31 -1.73
N TRP A 331 21.67 -11.08 -2.15
CA TRP A 331 21.24 -10.00 -1.25
C TRP A 331 19.91 -10.28 -0.54
N ASP A 332 19.00 -11.00 -1.17
CA ASP A 332 17.73 -11.41 -0.56
C ASP A 332 17.94 -12.43 0.57
N LEU A 333 18.91 -13.35 0.42
CA LEU A 333 19.31 -14.27 1.48
C LEU A 333 19.93 -13.53 2.67
N VAL A 334 20.80 -12.54 2.42
CA VAL A 334 21.39 -11.71 3.48
C VAL A 334 20.31 -10.95 4.25
N LYS A 335 19.35 -10.33 3.54
CA LYS A 335 18.20 -9.64 4.15
C LYS A 335 17.30 -10.58 4.95
N ALA A 336 16.98 -11.75 4.42
CA ALA A 336 16.15 -12.76 5.08
C ALA A 336 16.78 -13.26 6.38
N THR A 337 18.10 -13.44 6.35
CA THR A 337 18.90 -13.84 7.51
C THR A 337 18.92 -12.72 8.56
N ALA A 338 19.24 -11.48 8.17
CA ALA A 338 19.25 -10.33 9.08
C ALA A 338 17.88 -10.10 9.74
N ARG A 339 16.79 -10.30 9.01
CA ARG A 339 15.41 -10.28 9.55
C ARG A 339 15.22 -11.31 10.67
N GLY A 340 15.69 -12.54 10.46
CA GLY A 340 15.61 -13.60 11.47
C GLY A 340 16.36 -13.24 12.75
N PHE A 341 17.59 -12.73 12.63
CA PHE A 341 18.39 -12.28 13.78
C PHE A 341 17.74 -11.11 14.53
N ARG A 342 17.22 -10.11 13.80
CA ARG A 342 16.48 -9.01 14.43
C ARG A 342 15.27 -9.52 15.22
N TRP A 343 14.51 -10.47 14.65
CA TRP A 343 13.42 -11.10 15.37
C TRP A 343 13.88 -11.97 16.54
N LEU A 344 15.12 -12.45 16.65
CA LEU A 344 15.55 -13.13 17.88
C LEU A 344 15.72 -12.14 19.03
N PHE A 345 16.43 -11.04 18.80
CA PHE A 345 16.92 -10.16 19.85
C PHE A 345 16.05 -8.92 20.14
N VAL A 346 15.32 -8.40 19.14
CA VAL A 346 14.58 -7.13 19.27
C VAL A 346 13.09 -7.39 19.56
N GLY A 347 12.50 -6.63 20.48
CA GLY A 347 11.05 -6.66 20.75
C GLY A 347 10.52 -7.94 21.41
N ARG A 348 11.37 -8.76 22.03
CA ARG A 348 10.96 -10.06 22.62
C ARG A 348 9.80 -9.95 23.62
N LYS A 349 9.75 -8.86 24.41
CA LYS A 349 8.71 -8.62 25.43
C LYS A 349 7.37 -8.17 24.85
N SER A 350 7.35 -7.54 23.67
CA SER A 350 6.14 -6.99 23.04
C SER A 350 5.49 -7.93 22.02
N ARG A 351 6.13 -9.04 21.62
CA ARG A 351 5.60 -9.97 20.60
C ARG A 351 4.24 -10.58 20.94
N THR A 352 3.96 -10.80 22.23
CA THR A 352 2.68 -11.37 22.68
C THR A 352 1.51 -10.38 22.58
N LEU A 353 1.79 -9.11 22.26
CA LEU A 353 0.78 -8.08 22.01
C LEU A 353 0.25 -8.13 20.56
N ASP A 354 0.92 -8.88 19.67
CA ASP A 354 0.47 -9.05 18.28
C ASP A 354 -0.92 -9.73 18.23
N PRO A 355 -1.84 -9.25 17.38
CA PRO A 355 -3.22 -9.77 17.28
C PRO A 355 -3.32 -11.30 17.13
N SER A 356 -2.33 -11.95 16.51
CA SER A 356 -2.30 -13.41 16.33
C SER A 356 -2.25 -14.20 17.65
N TYR A 357 -1.88 -13.58 18.77
CA TYR A 357 -1.92 -14.21 20.10
C TYR A 357 -3.31 -14.17 20.75
N ARG A 358 -4.24 -13.35 20.24
CA ARG A 358 -5.60 -13.21 20.76
C ARG A 358 -6.54 -14.28 20.20
N MET A 359 -6.39 -14.64 18.92
CA MET A 359 -7.18 -15.72 18.27
C MET A 359 -6.98 -17.08 18.95
N ALA A 360 -5.78 -17.39 19.44
CA ALA A 360 -5.47 -18.66 20.10
C ALA A 360 -6.11 -18.84 21.50
N ARG A 361 -6.67 -17.79 22.11
CA ARG A 361 -7.33 -17.87 23.42
C ARG A 361 -8.76 -18.41 23.34
N GLN A 362 -9.43 -18.29 22.20
CA GLN A 362 -10.79 -18.81 22.00
C GLN A 362 -10.85 -20.34 21.84
N GLY A 363 -9.74 -21.01 21.53
CA GLY A 363 -9.69 -22.47 21.32
C GLY A 363 -9.49 -23.34 22.56
N SER A 364 -9.62 -22.81 23.79
CA SER A 364 -9.28 -23.56 25.02
C SER A 364 -10.39 -23.72 26.06
N GLN A 365 -11.65 -23.53 25.66
CA GLN A 365 -12.81 -23.98 26.43
C GLN A 365 -13.83 -24.58 25.47
N GLU A 366 -13.88 -25.92 25.36
CA GLU A 366 -15.10 -26.73 25.57
C GLU A 366 -14.92 -28.18 25.12
N GLY A 367 -15.60 -29.08 25.85
CA GLY A 367 -15.58 -30.54 25.72
C GLY A 367 -16.50 -31.09 24.61
N PRO A 368 -16.82 -32.40 24.64
CA PRO A 368 -16.79 -33.23 23.45
C PRO A 368 -18.11 -33.27 22.70
N PHE A 369 -18.13 -32.79 21.45
CA PHE A 369 -19.08 -33.25 20.44
C PHE A 369 -18.35 -33.79 19.21
N ARG A 370 -18.65 -35.05 18.91
CA ARG A 370 -18.11 -35.83 17.80
C ARG A 370 -18.62 -35.29 16.48
N GLY A 371 -17.68 -35.14 15.53
CA GLY A 371 -17.85 -35.45 14.11
C GLY A 371 -19.00 -34.78 13.37
N ALA A 372 -18.74 -33.59 12.83
CA ALA A 372 -19.41 -33.12 11.63
C ALA A 372 -18.36 -32.84 10.56
N THR A 373 -18.43 -33.64 9.52
CA THR A 373 -17.65 -33.58 8.29
C THR A 373 -17.74 -32.21 7.64
N SER A 374 -16.58 -31.65 7.28
CA SER A 374 -16.47 -30.44 6.46
C SER A 374 -16.80 -30.78 5.00
N ASP A 375 -18.09 -30.89 4.69
CA ASP A 375 -18.58 -30.70 3.33
C ASP A 375 -19.13 -29.28 3.23
N ARG A 376 -18.29 -28.36 2.74
CA ARG A 376 -18.76 -27.09 2.18
C ARG A 376 -19.22 -27.39 0.74
N PRO A 377 -20.48 -27.13 0.35
CA PRO A 377 -20.86 -27.14 -1.05
C PRO A 377 -20.35 -25.86 -1.72
N TYR A 378 -19.42 -26.07 -2.65
CA TYR A 378 -19.10 -25.36 -3.89
C TYR A 378 -19.86 -24.06 -4.27
N GLY A 379 -19.12 -23.10 -4.87
CA GLY A 379 -19.76 -22.15 -5.78
C GLY A 379 -18.98 -20.96 -6.35
N ILE A 380 -17.69 -20.72 -6.09
CA ILE A 380 -16.98 -19.58 -6.73
C ILE A 380 -16.33 -20.05 -8.04
N GLU A 381 -17.01 -19.76 -9.15
CA GLU A 381 -16.47 -19.94 -10.49
C GLU A 381 -15.20 -19.12 -10.71
N LYS A 382 -14.33 -19.67 -11.56
CA LYS A 382 -13.01 -19.17 -11.99
C LYS A 382 -13.01 -17.66 -12.26
N GLY A 383 -12.50 -16.88 -11.30
CA GLY A 383 -12.19 -15.46 -11.49
C GLY A 383 -11.06 -14.92 -10.61
N ALA A 384 -10.61 -15.67 -9.60
CA ALA A 384 -9.65 -15.20 -8.59
C ALA A 384 -8.17 -15.44 -8.95
N GLU A 385 -7.81 -15.47 -10.24
CA GLU A 385 -6.41 -15.56 -10.70
C GLU A 385 -5.89 -14.26 -11.36
N SER A 386 -6.67 -13.16 -11.42
CA SER A 386 -6.21 -11.89 -12.04
C SER A 386 -6.01 -10.70 -11.09
N ALA A 387 -6.44 -10.76 -9.82
CA ALA A 387 -6.49 -9.57 -8.96
C ALA A 387 -5.15 -9.15 -8.30
N SER A 388 -4.01 -9.75 -8.67
CA SER A 388 -2.67 -9.31 -8.21
C SER A 388 -1.68 -8.96 -9.34
N LEU A 389 -2.15 -8.94 -10.59
CA LEU A 389 -1.55 -8.12 -11.65
C LEU A 389 -2.29 -6.78 -11.66
N GLY A 390 -1.54 -5.67 -11.61
CA GLY A 390 -2.06 -4.32 -11.37
C GLY A 390 -3.43 -4.03 -12.00
N PHE A 391 -4.43 -3.80 -11.14
CA PHE A 391 -5.78 -3.39 -11.54
C PHE A 391 -5.72 -2.16 -12.44
N ARG A 392 -6.41 -2.21 -13.59
CA ARG A 392 -6.55 -1.08 -14.52
C ARG A 392 -8.02 -0.75 -14.74
N TRP A 393 -8.35 0.53 -14.70
CA TRP A 393 -9.71 1.03 -14.98
C TRP A 393 -10.19 0.73 -16.41
N SER A 394 -9.29 0.44 -17.33
CA SER A 394 -9.60 0.00 -18.70
C SER A 394 -10.15 -1.42 -18.76
N ASP A 395 -9.92 -2.23 -17.73
CA ASP A 395 -10.27 -3.65 -17.73
C ASP A 395 -11.74 -3.88 -17.34
N ILE A 396 -12.39 -2.86 -16.77
CA ILE A 396 -13.82 -2.86 -16.48
C ILE A 396 -14.54 -2.27 -17.69
N THR A 397 -15.45 -3.03 -18.31
CA THR A 397 -16.34 -2.53 -19.37
C THR A 397 -17.44 -1.65 -18.76
N PRO A 398 -17.65 -0.40 -19.24
CA PRO A 398 -18.78 0.42 -18.82
C PRO A 398 -20.13 -0.26 -19.07
N ASN A 399 -21.05 -0.15 -18.11
CA ASN A 399 -22.36 -0.77 -18.21
C ASN A 399 -23.46 0.16 -17.65
N ASP A 400 -24.69 0.02 -18.14
CA ASP A 400 -25.85 0.76 -17.66
C ASP A 400 -26.30 0.33 -16.25
N SER A 401 -25.88 -0.85 -15.79
CA SER A 401 -26.05 -1.36 -14.42
C SER A 401 -24.71 -1.51 -13.69
N LEU A 402 -24.73 -1.50 -12.36
CA LEU A 402 -23.52 -1.63 -11.56
C LEU A 402 -23.04 -3.09 -11.53
N GLN A 403 -21.94 -3.33 -12.25
CA GLN A 403 -21.20 -4.59 -12.22
C GLN A 403 -19.89 -4.37 -11.48
N TYR A 404 -19.89 -4.80 -10.22
CA TYR A 404 -18.73 -4.70 -9.36
C TYR A 404 -17.74 -5.83 -9.59
N THR A 405 -16.47 -5.45 -9.70
CA THR A 405 -15.31 -6.35 -9.73
C THR A 405 -14.40 -6.01 -8.57
N GLU A 406 -13.76 -7.01 -7.97
CA GLU A 406 -12.75 -6.79 -6.94
C GLU A 406 -11.60 -5.93 -7.49
N CYS A 407 -11.22 -4.92 -6.73
CA CYS A 407 -10.11 -4.04 -7.02
C CYS A 407 -9.36 -3.71 -5.72
N PHE A 408 -8.07 -3.40 -5.82
CA PHE A 408 -7.28 -2.89 -4.69
C PHE A 408 -7.37 -3.74 -3.39
N THR A 409 -7.36 -5.07 -3.48
CA THR A 409 -7.40 -6.07 -2.40
C THR A 409 -8.68 -6.11 -1.54
N SER A 410 -9.30 -4.99 -1.21
CA SER A 410 -10.46 -4.90 -0.30
C SER A 410 -11.62 -4.05 -0.82
N PHE A 411 -11.58 -3.63 -2.08
CA PHE A 411 -12.58 -2.73 -2.67
C PHE A 411 -13.29 -3.40 -3.83
N LEU A 412 -14.45 -2.84 -4.16
CA LEU A 412 -15.23 -3.18 -5.34
C LEU A 412 -15.23 -1.97 -6.27
N CYS A 413 -14.88 -2.17 -7.54
CA CYS A 413 -14.86 -1.12 -8.55
C CYS A 413 -15.85 -1.43 -9.67
N ALA A 414 -16.46 -0.39 -10.23
CA ALA A 414 -17.40 -0.49 -11.36
C ALA A 414 -17.25 0.71 -12.30
N ARG A 415 -17.70 0.54 -13.54
CA ARG A 415 -17.86 1.64 -14.50
C ARG A 415 -19.33 1.80 -14.87
N LEU A 416 -19.96 2.86 -14.38
CA LEU A 416 -21.37 3.14 -14.64
C LEU A 416 -21.53 4.06 -15.84
N SER A 417 -22.28 3.62 -16.83
CA SER A 417 -22.63 4.43 -17.98
C SER A 417 -23.78 5.38 -17.67
N VAL A 418 -23.58 6.65 -17.97
CA VAL A 418 -24.57 7.73 -17.84
C VAL A 418 -24.60 8.57 -19.11
N PRO A 419 -25.71 9.24 -19.45
CA PRO A 419 -25.74 10.17 -20.57
C PRO A 419 -24.72 11.29 -20.43
N LEU A 420 -24.09 11.68 -21.55
CA LEU A 420 -23.24 12.87 -21.60
C LEU A 420 -24.04 14.13 -21.24
N ASN A 421 -25.26 14.23 -21.73
CA ASN A 421 -26.17 15.32 -21.45
C ASN A 421 -27.52 14.79 -20.95
N TRP A 422 -27.84 15.02 -19.68
CA TRP A 422 -29.14 14.64 -19.11
C TRP A 422 -30.33 15.45 -19.67
N ASN A 423 -30.07 16.51 -20.43
CA ASN A 423 -31.07 17.44 -20.95
C ASN A 423 -31.12 17.50 -22.49
N ALA A 424 -30.49 16.55 -23.20
CA ALA A 424 -30.52 16.53 -24.67
C ALA A 424 -31.94 16.33 -25.21
N THR A 425 -32.32 17.12 -26.22
CA THR A 425 -33.57 16.88 -26.99
C THR A 425 -33.23 16.29 -28.35
N ASP A 426 -33.99 15.27 -28.78
CA ASP A 426 -33.74 14.49 -30.01
C ASP A 426 -33.62 15.34 -31.30
N THR A 427 -34.11 16.58 -31.28
CA THR A 427 -34.21 17.45 -32.44
C THR A 427 -33.04 18.42 -32.65
N HIS A 428 -32.19 18.66 -31.64
CA HIS A 428 -31.09 19.64 -31.74
C HIS A 428 -29.70 19.08 -31.40
N ASP A 429 -29.61 17.99 -30.63
CA ASP A 429 -28.35 17.50 -30.04
C ASP A 429 -28.00 16.07 -30.49
N GLY A 430 -28.23 15.73 -31.76
CA GLY A 430 -28.19 14.35 -32.28
C GLY A 430 -26.90 13.55 -32.02
N LEU A 431 -25.75 14.22 -31.77
CA LEU A 431 -24.49 13.58 -31.38
C LEU A 431 -24.35 13.42 -29.85
N ALA A 432 -24.88 14.36 -29.07
CA ALA A 432 -24.78 14.35 -27.61
C ALA A 432 -25.85 13.47 -26.94
N SER A 433 -26.99 13.24 -27.61
CA SER A 433 -28.07 12.35 -27.12
C SER A 433 -27.64 10.88 -27.03
N ASN A 434 -26.74 10.43 -27.92
CA ASN A 434 -26.22 9.06 -27.93
C ASN A 434 -24.84 8.92 -27.25
N SER A 435 -24.22 10.02 -26.82
CA SER A 435 -22.90 9.98 -26.17
C SER A 435 -23.02 9.69 -24.68
N GLN A 436 -22.12 8.87 -24.14
CA GLN A 436 -22.13 8.43 -22.75
C GLN A 436 -20.85 8.82 -22.01
N VAL A 437 -20.98 8.99 -20.69
CA VAL A 437 -19.90 9.11 -19.72
C VAL A 437 -19.83 7.82 -18.92
N ALA A 438 -18.65 7.23 -18.81
CA ALA A 438 -18.40 6.06 -17.98
C ALA A 438 -17.76 6.51 -16.67
N LEU A 439 -18.59 6.67 -15.64
CA LEU A 439 -18.19 7.04 -14.28
C LEU A 439 -17.37 5.93 -13.64
N ALA A 440 -16.21 6.27 -13.09
CA ALA A 440 -15.41 5.36 -12.27
C ALA A 440 -15.93 5.38 -10.83
N ILE A 441 -16.38 4.23 -10.34
CA ILE A 441 -16.98 4.06 -9.01
C ILE A 441 -16.15 3.07 -8.19
N ILE A 442 -15.88 3.42 -6.94
CA ILE A 442 -15.27 2.54 -5.94
C ILE A 442 -16.18 2.42 -4.73
N LYS A 443 -16.22 1.23 -4.15
CA LYS A 443 -16.95 0.90 -2.94
C LYS A 443 -16.08 0.07 -2.00
N LEU A 444 -15.95 0.54 -0.76
CA LEU A 444 -15.54 -0.29 0.38
C LEU A 444 -16.82 -0.93 0.95
N PRO A 445 -17.01 -2.24 0.82
CA PRO A 445 -18.23 -2.89 1.28
C PRO A 445 -18.40 -2.80 2.81
N ALA A 446 -19.64 -2.79 3.27
CA ALA A 446 -20.02 -2.88 4.67
C ALA A 446 -19.47 -4.16 5.30
N LYS A 447 -19.24 -4.11 6.61
CA LYS A 447 -18.71 -5.25 7.39
C LYS A 447 -19.71 -6.42 7.55
N VAL A 448 -20.95 -6.24 7.09
CA VAL A 448 -22.04 -7.23 7.11
C VAL A 448 -22.63 -7.37 5.71
N PRO A 449 -23.16 -8.55 5.32
CA PRO A 449 -23.78 -8.73 4.01
C PRO A 449 -25.08 -7.92 3.88
N VAL A 450 -25.52 -7.65 2.65
CA VAL A 450 -26.77 -6.91 2.37
C VAL A 450 -28.01 -7.56 3.01
N THR A 451 -27.97 -8.87 3.24
CA THR A 451 -29.03 -9.65 3.89
C THR A 451 -29.11 -9.42 5.40
N ASP A 452 -28.07 -8.90 6.05
CA ASP A 452 -28.06 -8.60 7.49
C ASP A 452 -28.98 -7.39 7.79
N PRO A 453 -29.85 -7.46 8.82
CA PRO A 453 -30.71 -6.33 9.23
C PRO A 453 -29.94 -5.06 9.63
N ARG A 454 -28.66 -5.20 9.96
CA ARG A 454 -27.74 -4.11 10.29
C ARG A 454 -27.10 -3.48 9.06
N TYR A 455 -27.35 -3.97 7.85
CA TYR A 455 -26.87 -3.30 6.63
C TYR A 455 -27.56 -1.94 6.45
N GLY A 456 -26.77 -0.86 6.47
CA GLY A 456 -27.21 0.53 6.42
C GLY A 456 -27.27 1.14 5.01
N GLY A 457 -26.80 0.44 3.98
CA GLY A 457 -26.71 0.96 2.62
C GLY A 457 -25.44 1.79 2.34
N PRO A 458 -25.32 2.35 1.13
CA PRO A 458 -24.15 3.11 0.72
C PRO A 458 -24.21 4.58 1.15
N ILE A 459 -23.13 5.05 1.76
CA ILE A 459 -22.85 6.48 1.97
C ILE A 459 -21.91 6.93 0.84
N ILE A 460 -22.40 7.86 0.02
CA ILE A 460 -21.63 8.44 -1.09
C ILE A 460 -20.77 9.60 -0.57
N LEU A 461 -19.47 9.55 -0.82
CA LEU A 461 -18.53 10.60 -0.45
C LEU A 461 -18.22 11.54 -1.63
N ASN A 462 -17.79 12.76 -1.32
CA ASN A 462 -17.11 13.61 -2.28
C ASN A 462 -16.09 14.51 -1.55
N PRO A 463 -14.81 14.52 -1.98
CA PRO A 463 -13.76 15.29 -1.32
C PRO A 463 -13.80 16.79 -1.65
N GLY A 464 -14.50 17.17 -2.72
CA GLY A 464 -14.54 18.54 -3.23
C GLY A 464 -13.47 18.83 -4.28
N GLY A 465 -12.71 19.90 -4.09
CA GLY A 465 -11.86 20.51 -5.12
C GLY A 465 -12.50 21.78 -5.69
N PRO A 466 -13.23 21.75 -6.82
CA PRO A 466 -13.61 20.58 -7.63
C PRO A 466 -12.45 19.92 -8.38
N GLY A 467 -12.72 18.73 -8.94
CA GLY A 467 -11.72 17.98 -9.71
C GLY A 467 -10.84 17.04 -8.89
N GLU A 468 -11.10 16.93 -7.59
CA GLU A 468 -10.52 15.88 -6.75
C GLU A 468 -11.20 14.52 -6.99
N SER A 469 -10.42 13.46 -6.83
CA SER A 469 -10.88 12.10 -7.09
C SER A 469 -11.55 11.50 -5.86
N GLY A 470 -12.86 11.25 -5.97
CA GLY A 470 -13.59 10.51 -4.96
C GLY A 470 -13.10 9.07 -4.84
N VAL A 471 -12.62 8.47 -5.94
CA VAL A 471 -11.97 7.16 -5.91
C VAL A 471 -10.76 7.17 -4.95
N TYR A 472 -9.91 8.19 -5.08
CA TYR A 472 -8.74 8.33 -4.24
C TYR A 472 -9.08 8.55 -2.76
N GLN A 473 -10.13 9.33 -2.48
CA GLN A 473 -10.61 9.54 -1.10
C GLN A 473 -11.00 8.21 -0.44
N VAL A 474 -11.76 7.35 -1.11
CA VAL A 474 -12.14 6.04 -0.54
C VAL A 474 -10.94 5.11 -0.36
N LEU A 475 -9.98 5.13 -1.29
CA LEU A 475 -8.75 4.34 -1.16
C LEU A 475 -7.90 4.73 0.05
N THR A 476 -7.90 6.02 0.41
CA THR A 476 -7.02 6.56 1.45
C THR A 476 -7.71 6.67 2.80
N ASP A 477 -8.92 7.22 2.81
CA ASP A 477 -9.65 7.63 4.00
C ASP A 477 -10.88 6.73 4.27
N GLY A 478 -11.25 5.87 3.31
CA GLY A 478 -12.44 5.02 3.37
C GLY A 478 -12.56 4.16 4.64
N PRO A 479 -11.52 3.43 5.09
CA PRO A 479 -11.58 2.63 6.32
C PRO A 479 -11.83 3.48 7.58
N SER A 480 -11.19 4.65 7.68
CA SER A 480 -11.35 5.55 8.83
C SER A 480 -12.74 6.20 8.81
N LEU A 481 -13.23 6.62 7.63
CA LEU A 481 -14.60 7.12 7.44
C LEU A 481 -15.67 6.04 7.74
N GLN A 482 -15.44 4.79 7.33
CA GLN A 482 -16.32 3.67 7.67
C GLN A 482 -16.38 3.47 9.20
N THR A 483 -15.25 3.62 9.89
CA THR A 483 -15.19 3.53 11.36
C THR A 483 -15.93 4.68 12.05
N VAL A 484 -15.94 5.88 11.46
CA VAL A 484 -16.73 7.00 11.99
C VAL A 484 -18.22 6.69 11.94
N VAL A 485 -18.73 6.18 10.82
CA VAL A 485 -20.18 6.02 10.60
C VAL A 485 -20.76 4.69 11.07
N ASP A 486 -19.97 3.61 11.09
CA ASP A 486 -20.41 2.29 11.57
C ASP A 486 -20.76 2.30 13.06
N THR A 487 -21.60 1.34 13.44
CA THR A 487 -21.77 0.97 14.85
C THR A 487 -20.45 0.50 15.46
N ASP A 488 -20.28 0.73 16.75
CA ASP A 488 -19.09 0.33 17.50
C ASP A 488 -19.09 -1.14 17.94
N VAL A 489 -20.25 -1.78 17.90
CA VAL A 489 -20.41 -3.22 18.11
C VAL A 489 -19.68 -3.97 17.00
N LEU A 490 -18.99 -5.08 17.32
CA LEU A 490 -18.30 -5.90 16.33
C LEU A 490 -19.28 -6.89 15.66
N PRO A 491 -19.12 -7.21 14.36
CA PRO A 491 -20.02 -8.14 13.67
C PRO A 491 -20.07 -9.56 14.26
N SER A 492 -19.01 -9.98 14.96
CA SER A 492 -18.76 -11.36 15.41
C SER A 492 -19.33 -11.71 16.79
N THR A 493 -20.04 -10.81 17.47
CA THR A 493 -20.83 -11.19 18.65
C THR A 493 -22.04 -11.96 18.14
N ALA A 494 -21.90 -13.29 18.06
CA ALA A 494 -22.79 -14.23 17.37
C ALA A 494 -24.12 -14.51 18.10
N GLU A 495 -24.51 -13.68 19.07
CA GLU A 495 -25.90 -13.57 19.45
C GLU A 495 -26.48 -12.46 18.58
N LEU A 496 -27.49 -12.79 17.78
CA LEU A 496 -28.49 -11.83 17.30
C LEU A 496 -29.14 -11.22 18.54
N ASP A 497 -28.41 -10.35 19.25
CA ASP A 497 -28.99 -9.45 20.23
C ASP A 497 -29.81 -8.48 19.40
N LEU A 498 -31.07 -8.88 19.18
CA LEU A 498 -32.15 -8.08 18.61
C LEU A 498 -32.40 -6.76 19.39
N GLU A 499 -31.63 -6.49 20.44
CA GLU A 499 -31.60 -5.24 21.20
C GLU A 499 -30.70 -4.16 20.57
N HIS A 500 -29.74 -4.49 19.70
CA HIS A 500 -28.80 -3.51 19.14
C HIS A 500 -29.08 -3.19 17.66
N ASP A 501 -29.74 -2.04 17.42
CA ASP A 501 -30.15 -1.55 16.08
C ASP A 501 -29.03 -0.94 15.21
N GLY A 502 -27.77 -1.01 15.66
CA GLY A 502 -26.64 -0.37 15.01
C GLY A 502 -26.37 -0.87 13.58
N LYS A 503 -26.07 0.06 12.67
CA LYS A 503 -25.87 -0.18 11.23
C LYS A 503 -24.40 -0.18 10.82
N TYR A 504 -24.10 -0.89 9.73
CA TYR A 504 -22.83 -0.85 9.02
C TYR A 504 -23.05 -0.38 7.58
N PHE A 505 -22.17 0.48 7.08
CA PHE A 505 -22.38 1.16 5.80
C PHE A 505 -21.34 0.75 4.76
N ASP A 506 -21.78 0.70 3.49
CA ASP A 506 -20.83 0.75 2.39
C ASP A 506 -20.29 2.18 2.29
N ILE A 507 -18.99 2.32 2.09
CA ILE A 507 -18.38 3.62 1.77
C ILE A 507 -18.14 3.67 0.27
N LEU A 508 -18.95 4.45 -0.43
CA LEU A 508 -18.94 4.56 -1.88
C LEU A 508 -18.47 5.93 -2.32
N SER A 509 -17.74 6.01 -3.42
CA SER A 509 -17.50 7.28 -4.09
C SER A 509 -17.27 7.06 -5.57
N PHE A 510 -17.28 8.16 -6.32
CA PHE A 510 -17.02 8.16 -7.75
C PHE A 510 -16.11 9.33 -8.13
N ASP A 511 -15.42 9.20 -9.26
CA ASP A 511 -14.80 10.35 -9.91
C ASP A 511 -15.86 11.06 -10.76
N PRO A 512 -16.14 12.37 -10.54
CA PRO A 512 -17.11 13.09 -11.37
C PRO A 512 -16.75 13.06 -12.86
N ARG A 513 -17.74 13.35 -13.71
CA ARG A 513 -17.53 13.54 -15.15
C ARG A 513 -16.32 14.44 -15.44
N GLY A 514 -15.46 14.01 -16.36
CA GLY A 514 -14.22 14.70 -16.73
C GLY A 514 -13.09 14.67 -15.70
N VAL A 515 -13.28 14.00 -14.56
CA VAL A 515 -12.29 13.90 -13.48
C VAL A 515 -11.61 12.54 -13.49
N ASN A 516 -10.28 12.54 -13.47
CA ASN A 516 -9.41 11.40 -13.18
C ASN A 516 -9.78 10.11 -13.96
N ASN A 517 -10.41 9.11 -13.32
CA ASN A 517 -10.65 7.80 -13.95
C ASN A 517 -11.93 7.73 -14.81
N THR A 518 -12.81 8.73 -14.68
CA THR A 518 -14.03 8.84 -15.47
C THR A 518 -13.73 9.28 -16.89
N THR A 519 -14.42 8.67 -17.87
CA THR A 519 -14.19 8.92 -19.30
C THR A 519 -15.46 9.40 -20.02
N PRO A 520 -15.36 10.27 -21.04
CA PRO A 520 -14.13 10.90 -21.52
C PRO A 520 -13.52 11.85 -20.49
N ARG A 521 -12.18 11.94 -20.48
CA ARG A 521 -11.44 12.84 -19.58
C ARG A 521 -11.44 14.25 -20.17
N LEU A 522 -11.47 15.28 -19.33
CA LEU A 522 -11.18 16.65 -19.77
C LEU A 522 -9.74 16.72 -20.29
N ARG A 523 -9.53 17.22 -21.52
CA ARG A 523 -8.20 17.40 -22.09
C ARG A 523 -7.88 18.88 -22.31
N CYS A 524 -7.17 19.48 -21.37
CA CYS A 524 -6.65 20.85 -21.52
C CYS A 524 -5.23 20.90 -22.09
N PHE A 525 -4.53 19.76 -22.13
CA PHE A 525 -3.15 19.65 -22.59
C PHE A 525 -3.00 18.44 -23.51
N PRO A 526 -2.04 18.44 -24.45
CA PRO A 526 -1.81 17.29 -25.33
C PRO A 526 -1.51 15.99 -24.58
N ASP A 527 -0.74 16.09 -23.48
CA ASP A 527 -0.31 14.97 -22.65
C ASP A 527 0.04 15.45 -21.22
N ALA A 528 0.33 14.51 -20.32
CA ALA A 528 0.70 14.79 -18.93
C ALA A 528 2.04 15.54 -18.82
N PHE A 529 2.98 15.32 -19.74
CA PHE A 529 4.27 16.01 -19.74
C PHE A 529 4.09 17.52 -19.99
N ASN A 530 3.29 17.90 -20.98
CA ASN A 530 2.98 19.30 -21.28
C ASN A 530 2.22 19.97 -20.12
N GLN A 531 1.31 19.25 -19.46
CA GLN A 531 0.64 19.73 -18.24
C GLN A 531 1.66 19.99 -17.11
N GLN A 532 2.64 19.09 -16.93
CA GLN A 532 3.69 19.24 -15.91
C GLN A 532 4.62 20.42 -16.21
N VAL A 533 5.02 20.59 -17.48
CA VAL A 533 5.80 21.76 -17.93
C VAL A 533 5.04 23.05 -17.68
N TRP A 534 3.74 23.08 -17.97
CA TRP A 534 2.89 24.25 -17.69
C TRP A 534 2.86 24.62 -16.21
N GLN A 535 2.79 23.63 -15.31
CA GLN A 535 2.83 23.86 -13.86
C GLN A 535 4.17 24.45 -13.41
N LEU A 536 5.29 23.96 -13.93
CA LEU A 536 6.64 24.44 -13.57
C LEU A 536 6.89 25.88 -14.01
N GLN A 537 6.21 26.31 -15.07
CA GLN A 537 6.23 27.70 -15.55
C GLN A 537 5.27 28.61 -14.79
N SER A 538 4.51 28.09 -13.82
CA SER A 538 3.63 28.91 -13.00
C SER A 538 4.49 29.88 -12.18
N PRO A 539 4.18 31.19 -12.18
CA PRO A 539 4.85 32.10 -11.26
C PRO A 539 4.61 31.68 -9.82
N ASP A 540 5.53 32.12 -8.96
CA ASP A 540 5.59 31.77 -7.55
C ASP A 540 4.23 32.02 -6.87
N TYR A 541 3.61 30.97 -6.33
CA TYR A 541 2.18 30.94 -5.93
C TYR A 541 1.81 32.04 -4.92
N GLY A 542 2.75 32.46 -4.06
CA GLY A 542 2.54 33.55 -3.12
C GLY A 542 2.81 34.95 -3.68
N LEU A 543 3.62 35.10 -4.72
CA LEU A 543 3.96 36.42 -5.30
C LEU A 543 2.98 36.88 -6.37
N LEU A 544 1.91 36.11 -6.58
CA LEU A 544 0.86 36.46 -7.52
C LEU A 544 0.34 37.87 -7.20
N TRP A 545 0.23 38.70 -8.24
CA TRP A 545 -0.42 40.02 -8.21
C TRP A 545 0.30 41.15 -7.48
N HIS A 546 1.53 40.93 -6.98
CA HIS A 546 2.33 41.99 -6.35
C HIS A 546 2.89 43.04 -7.32
N SER A 547 2.89 42.75 -8.64
CA SER A 547 3.28 43.72 -9.67
C SER A 547 2.42 43.58 -10.92
N GLU A 548 2.23 44.68 -11.64
CA GLU A 548 1.46 44.72 -12.89
C GLU A 548 1.99 43.72 -13.95
N SER A 549 3.30 43.48 -13.96
CA SER A 549 3.92 42.51 -14.86
C SER A 549 3.46 41.08 -14.56
N ILE A 550 3.35 40.71 -13.28
CA ILE A 550 2.87 39.39 -12.86
C ILE A 550 1.36 39.26 -13.09
N ILE A 551 0.58 40.31 -12.82
CA ILE A 551 -0.87 40.33 -13.14
C ILE A 551 -1.07 40.08 -14.65
N GLY A 552 -0.29 40.76 -15.50
CA GLY A 552 -0.35 40.57 -16.95
C GLY A 552 0.03 39.16 -17.41
N LEU A 553 1.06 38.57 -16.79
CA LEU A 553 1.48 37.18 -17.04
C LEU A 553 0.37 36.19 -16.69
N GLU A 554 -0.21 36.31 -15.49
CA GLU A 554 -1.26 35.42 -15.03
C GLU A 554 -2.54 35.55 -15.84
N TRP A 555 -2.89 36.77 -16.26
CA TRP A 555 -3.98 36.99 -17.21
C TRP A 555 -3.75 36.22 -18.51
N GLY A 556 -2.55 36.36 -19.10
CA GLY A 556 -2.18 35.61 -20.29
C GLY A 556 -2.24 34.10 -20.08
N ARG A 557 -1.82 33.61 -18.91
CA ARG A 557 -1.89 32.19 -18.56
C ARG A 557 -3.33 31.69 -18.40
N ALA A 558 -4.19 32.44 -17.74
CA ALA A 558 -5.61 32.12 -17.61
C ALA A 558 -6.31 32.08 -18.97
N SER A 559 -6.07 33.10 -19.81
CA SER A 559 -6.59 33.13 -21.19
C SER A 559 -6.11 31.93 -22.01
N ALA A 560 -4.82 31.59 -21.94
CA ALA A 560 -4.24 30.46 -22.68
C ALA A 560 -4.81 29.11 -22.20
N LEU A 561 -4.89 28.88 -20.89
CA LEU A 561 -5.45 27.64 -20.33
C LEU A 561 -6.92 27.47 -20.73
N GLY A 562 -7.74 28.49 -20.50
CA GLY A 562 -9.16 28.43 -20.84
C GLY A 562 -9.40 28.24 -22.34
N ALA A 563 -8.60 28.91 -23.19
CA ALA A 563 -8.68 28.74 -24.64
C ALA A 563 -8.23 27.35 -25.08
N SER A 564 -7.24 26.75 -24.40
CA SER A 564 -6.78 25.39 -24.70
C SER A 564 -7.82 24.35 -24.29
N CYS A 565 -8.38 24.44 -23.08
CA CYS A 565 -9.48 23.59 -22.63
C CYS A 565 -10.72 23.73 -23.54
N SER A 566 -11.06 24.96 -23.95
CA SER A 566 -12.21 25.20 -24.85
C SER A 566 -11.93 24.78 -26.29
N GLY A 567 -10.67 24.83 -26.72
CA GLY A 567 -10.21 24.51 -28.06
C GLY A 567 -10.10 23.01 -28.33
N ALA A 568 -9.61 22.25 -27.35
CA ALA A 568 -9.48 20.80 -27.41
C ALA A 568 -10.84 20.07 -27.49
N GLU A 569 -11.94 20.77 -27.17
CA GLU A 569 -13.27 20.20 -26.97
C GLU A 569 -14.32 20.74 -27.99
N ARG A 570 -13.86 21.36 -29.10
CA ARG A 570 -14.68 22.18 -30.03
C ARG A 570 -15.83 21.45 -30.76
N GLU A 571 -15.82 20.13 -30.87
CA GLU A 571 -16.95 19.34 -31.41
C GLU A 571 -17.14 18.06 -30.59
N GLY A 572 -18.22 17.97 -29.82
CA GLY A 572 -18.58 16.76 -29.05
C GLY A 572 -17.75 16.52 -27.77
N GLY A 573 -16.96 17.49 -27.32
CA GLY A 573 -16.15 17.39 -26.10
C GLY A 573 -16.96 17.41 -24.79
N ILE A 574 -16.34 16.97 -23.69
CA ILE A 574 -17.02 16.82 -22.38
C ILE A 574 -17.21 18.15 -21.65
N LEU A 575 -16.40 19.17 -21.96
CA LEU A 575 -16.34 20.45 -21.23
C LEU A 575 -17.72 21.09 -20.95
N PRO A 576 -18.63 21.27 -21.94
CA PRO A 576 -19.96 21.86 -21.69
C PRO A 576 -20.82 21.10 -20.68
N TYR A 577 -20.47 19.85 -20.37
CA TYR A 577 -21.28 18.96 -19.56
C TYR A 577 -20.72 18.76 -18.16
N LEU A 578 -19.60 19.40 -17.79
CA LEU A 578 -18.87 19.17 -16.53
C LEU A 578 -19.46 19.82 -15.27
N ASN A 579 -20.48 20.65 -15.39
CA ASN A 579 -20.98 21.41 -14.25
C ASN A 579 -21.62 20.54 -13.15
N THR A 580 -21.78 21.13 -11.97
CA THR A 580 -22.32 20.49 -10.77
C THR A 580 -23.71 19.89 -11.02
N ALA A 581 -24.56 20.59 -11.77
CA ALA A 581 -25.94 20.18 -11.99
C ALA A 581 -26.04 18.85 -12.77
N GLN A 582 -25.20 18.66 -13.79
CA GLN A 582 -25.10 17.39 -14.49
C GLN A 582 -24.54 16.28 -13.58
N THR A 583 -23.56 16.61 -12.73
CA THR A 583 -23.01 15.66 -11.75
C THR A 583 -24.05 15.25 -10.68
N ALA A 584 -24.95 16.15 -10.27
CA ALA A 584 -26.04 15.81 -9.36
C ALA A 584 -27.02 14.80 -9.98
N ARG A 585 -27.25 14.87 -11.30
CA ARG A 585 -28.03 13.85 -12.04
C ARG A 585 -27.32 12.52 -12.13
N ASP A 586 -25.99 12.53 -12.29
CA ASP A 586 -25.17 11.32 -12.20
C ASP A 586 -25.37 10.62 -10.84
N MET A 587 -25.43 11.38 -9.74
CA MET A 587 -25.70 10.83 -8.41
C MET A 587 -27.08 10.18 -8.28
N VAL A 588 -28.12 10.73 -8.91
CA VAL A 588 -29.44 10.08 -8.97
C VAL A 588 -29.33 8.71 -9.66
N ARG A 589 -28.60 8.65 -10.78
CA ARG A 589 -28.38 7.39 -11.49
C ARG A 589 -27.57 6.39 -10.66
N ILE A 590 -26.58 6.85 -9.89
CA ILE A 590 -25.79 6.00 -8.99
C ILE A 590 -26.68 5.38 -7.91
N ILE A 591 -27.51 6.17 -7.21
CA ILE A 591 -28.35 5.63 -6.12
C ILE A 591 -29.42 4.66 -6.63
N ASP A 592 -30.01 4.91 -7.80
CA ASP A 592 -30.96 3.97 -8.41
C ASP A 592 -30.28 2.64 -8.76
N LYS A 593 -29.07 2.69 -9.31
CA LYS A 593 -28.32 1.48 -9.69
C LYS A 593 -27.70 0.74 -8.50
N GLU A 594 -27.38 1.42 -7.41
CA GLU A 594 -27.06 0.78 -6.14
C GLU A 594 -28.27 0.06 -5.55
N GLY A 595 -29.46 0.66 -5.61
CA GLY A 595 -30.70 0.02 -5.19
C GLY A 595 -30.98 -1.28 -5.96
N GLU A 596 -30.89 -1.23 -7.29
CA GLU A 596 -31.00 -2.42 -8.15
C GLU A 596 -29.95 -3.48 -7.82
N TRP A 597 -28.70 -3.07 -7.63
CA TRP A 597 -27.61 -4.00 -7.29
C TRP A 597 -27.84 -4.66 -5.92
N ARG A 598 -28.23 -3.88 -4.91
CA ARG A 598 -28.50 -4.34 -3.54
C ARG A 598 -29.54 -5.46 -3.53
N GLU A 599 -30.67 -5.23 -4.21
CA GLU A 599 -31.75 -6.23 -4.34
C GLU A 599 -31.23 -7.51 -5.01
N GLN A 600 -30.52 -7.39 -6.13
CA GLN A 600 -29.97 -8.53 -6.86
C GLN A 600 -28.95 -9.33 -6.04
N GLN A 601 -28.11 -8.65 -5.25
CA GLN A 601 -27.16 -9.34 -4.37
C GLN A 601 -27.86 -10.07 -3.23
N ALA A 602 -28.90 -9.49 -2.65
CA ALA A 602 -29.67 -10.16 -1.62
C ALA A 602 -30.33 -11.44 -2.15
N ILE A 603 -30.93 -11.39 -3.35
CA ILE A 603 -31.49 -12.57 -4.02
C ILE A 603 -30.42 -13.65 -4.22
N LYS A 604 -29.26 -13.28 -4.79
CA LYS A 604 -28.14 -14.22 -5.03
C LYS A 604 -27.65 -14.91 -3.74
N LEU A 605 -27.50 -14.15 -2.65
CA LEU A 605 -27.04 -14.70 -1.37
C LEU A 605 -28.08 -15.64 -0.75
N LEU A 606 -29.37 -15.29 -0.81
CA LEU A 606 -30.45 -16.11 -0.26
C LEU A 606 -30.68 -17.40 -1.06
N GLU A 607 -30.45 -17.38 -2.38
CA GLU A 607 -30.48 -18.56 -3.23
C GLU A 607 -29.30 -19.50 -2.97
N HIS A 608 -28.09 -18.95 -2.79
CA HIS A 608 -26.87 -19.73 -2.56
C HIS A 608 -26.87 -20.45 -1.21
N ASP A 609 -27.41 -19.83 -0.16
CA ASP A 609 -27.45 -20.43 1.18
C ASP A 609 -28.55 -21.51 1.36
N GLY A 610 -29.31 -21.85 0.30
CA GLY A 610 -30.38 -22.86 0.36
C GLY A 610 -31.55 -22.48 1.27
N MET A 611 -31.63 -21.21 1.71
CA MET A 611 -32.57 -20.70 2.71
C MET A 611 -33.90 -20.22 2.11
N THR A 612 -34.44 -20.90 1.11
CA THR A 612 -35.76 -20.59 0.53
C THR A 612 -36.94 -21.00 1.43
N ALA A 613 -36.69 -21.49 2.66
CA ALA A 613 -37.71 -22.00 3.58
C ALA A 613 -37.67 -21.42 5.02
N HIS A 614 -36.98 -20.29 5.27
CA HIS A 614 -37.02 -19.61 6.58
C HIS A 614 -37.99 -18.41 6.58
N ALA A 615 -38.69 -18.20 7.70
CA ALA A 615 -39.73 -17.18 7.85
C ALA A 615 -39.26 -15.72 7.62
N ASN A 616 -37.94 -15.44 7.70
CA ASN A 616 -37.37 -14.10 7.60
C ASN A 616 -36.87 -13.73 6.17
N THR A 617 -36.92 -14.66 5.22
CA THR A 617 -36.48 -14.41 3.83
C THR A 617 -37.35 -13.35 3.15
N GLY A 618 -38.67 -13.40 3.36
CA GLY A 618 -39.60 -12.40 2.79
C GLY A 618 -39.43 -10.99 3.38
N GLU A 619 -39.17 -10.90 4.69
CA GLU A 619 -38.89 -9.63 5.37
C GLU A 619 -37.57 -9.02 4.87
N THR A 620 -36.54 -9.87 4.71
CA THR A 620 -35.22 -9.44 4.19
C THR A 620 -35.33 -8.89 2.77
N LEU A 621 -36.01 -9.60 1.86
CA LEU A 621 -36.23 -9.15 0.49
C LEU A 621 -37.06 -7.87 0.43
N THR A 622 -38.06 -7.71 1.31
CA THR A 622 -38.86 -6.47 1.37
C THR A 622 -38.01 -5.28 1.83
N ARG A 623 -37.11 -5.47 2.80
CA ARG A 623 -36.22 -4.43 3.33
C ARG A 623 -35.19 -3.94 2.32
N VAL A 624 -34.64 -4.84 1.51
CA VAL A 624 -33.56 -4.55 0.55
C VAL A 624 -34.06 -4.31 -0.87
N ALA A 625 -35.37 -4.44 -1.10
CA ALA A 625 -36.01 -4.24 -2.40
C ALA A 625 -35.61 -2.89 -3.00
N TYR A 626 -35.42 -2.89 -4.31
CA TYR A 626 -35.19 -1.66 -5.06
C TYR A 626 -36.50 -0.87 -5.13
N GLN A 627 -36.45 0.44 -4.85
CA GLN A 627 -37.60 1.33 -4.97
C GLN A 627 -37.38 2.29 -6.15
N PRO A 628 -37.89 1.97 -7.36
CA PRO A 628 -37.62 2.74 -8.57
C PRO A 628 -38.00 4.22 -8.42
N ASN A 629 -37.04 5.10 -8.68
CA ASN A 629 -37.16 6.56 -8.55
C ASN A 629 -37.40 7.08 -7.12
N GLU A 630 -37.37 6.22 -6.10
CA GLU A 630 -37.59 6.58 -4.70
C GLU A 630 -36.36 6.31 -3.80
N GLU A 631 -35.30 5.68 -4.33
CA GLU A 631 -34.04 5.46 -3.59
C GLU A 631 -33.49 6.79 -3.06
N LYS A 632 -33.14 6.84 -1.78
CA LYS A 632 -32.68 8.07 -1.12
C LYS A 632 -31.16 8.11 -1.00
N LEU A 633 -30.59 9.28 -1.22
CA LEU A 633 -29.16 9.53 -1.09
C LEU A 633 -28.74 9.60 0.38
N GLN A 634 -27.74 8.79 0.75
CA GLN A 634 -26.88 9.06 1.90
C GLN A 634 -25.55 9.63 1.39
N TYR A 635 -25.14 10.79 1.90
CA TYR A 635 -24.03 11.56 1.34
C TYR A 635 -23.25 12.33 2.39
N TRP A 636 -21.94 12.38 2.23
CA TRP A 636 -21.05 13.26 2.98
C TRP A 636 -20.14 14.00 1.99
N GLY A 637 -20.47 15.27 1.76
CA GLY A 637 -19.71 16.15 0.89
C GLY A 637 -18.83 17.08 1.70
N MET A 638 -17.55 17.18 1.30
CA MET A 638 -16.57 18.07 1.91
C MET A 638 -16.22 19.19 0.95
N SER A 639 -16.00 20.41 1.45
CA SER A 639 -15.52 21.54 0.62
C SER A 639 -16.48 21.81 -0.58
N TYR A 640 -15.99 21.87 -1.82
CA TYR A 640 -16.85 21.90 -3.02
C TYR A 640 -17.90 20.78 -3.07
N GLY A 641 -17.67 19.62 -2.44
CA GLY A 641 -18.68 18.58 -2.29
C GLY A 641 -19.94 19.08 -1.56
N THR A 642 -19.83 20.10 -0.71
CA THR A 642 -21.00 20.76 -0.12
C THR A 642 -21.85 21.50 -1.15
N LEU A 643 -21.24 22.11 -2.15
CA LEU A 643 -21.95 22.71 -3.29
C LEU A 643 -22.70 21.63 -4.08
N LEU A 644 -22.06 20.49 -4.34
CA LEU A 644 -22.69 19.35 -5.02
C LEU A 644 -23.86 18.79 -4.21
N GLY A 645 -23.70 18.60 -2.90
CA GLY A 645 -24.76 18.14 -2.00
C GLY A 645 -25.93 19.11 -1.90
N ALA A 646 -25.66 20.42 -1.78
CA ALA A 646 -26.70 21.46 -1.77
C ALA A 646 -27.45 21.52 -3.12
N THR A 647 -26.73 21.38 -4.24
CA THR A 647 -27.32 21.34 -5.58
C THR A 647 -28.18 20.09 -5.78
N PHE A 648 -27.73 18.93 -5.29
CA PHE A 648 -28.53 17.71 -5.28
C PHE A 648 -29.82 17.91 -4.46
N ALA A 649 -29.70 18.43 -3.24
CA ALA A 649 -30.85 18.65 -2.37
C ALA A 649 -31.87 19.65 -2.96
N ALA A 650 -31.40 20.67 -3.68
CA ALA A 650 -32.26 21.62 -4.39
C ALA A 650 -32.96 21.00 -5.62
N LEU A 651 -32.26 20.14 -6.38
CA LEU A 651 -32.79 19.49 -7.59
C LEU A 651 -33.69 18.27 -7.29
N HIS A 652 -33.39 17.56 -6.22
CA HIS A 652 -33.96 16.26 -5.86
C HIS A 652 -34.32 16.19 -4.37
N PRO A 653 -35.13 17.13 -3.84
CA PRO A 653 -35.42 17.24 -2.41
C PRO A 653 -36.08 15.98 -1.84
N ASP A 654 -36.91 15.31 -2.64
CA ASP A 654 -37.59 14.05 -2.34
C ASP A 654 -36.62 12.85 -2.20
N ARG A 655 -35.46 12.93 -2.86
CA ARG A 655 -34.41 11.89 -2.87
C ARG A 655 -33.38 12.09 -1.76
N VAL A 656 -33.57 13.02 -0.83
CA VAL A 656 -32.67 13.27 0.30
C VAL A 656 -32.91 12.26 1.44
N GLY A 657 -31.90 11.45 1.76
CA GLY A 657 -31.93 10.47 2.85
C GLY A 657 -31.16 10.94 4.09
N ARG A 658 -29.84 11.01 4.00
CA ARG A 658 -28.93 11.55 5.04
C ARG A 658 -27.85 12.34 4.34
N ILE A 659 -27.80 13.66 4.52
CA ILE A 659 -26.82 14.50 3.84
C ILE A 659 -26.06 15.32 4.87
N ILE A 660 -24.73 15.13 4.88
CA ILE A 660 -23.78 15.97 5.60
C ILE A 660 -23.08 16.90 4.60
N LEU A 661 -23.11 18.20 4.89
CA LEU A 661 -22.32 19.22 4.22
C LEU A 661 -21.24 19.72 5.20
N ASP A 662 -19.97 19.38 4.98
CA ASP A 662 -18.85 19.69 5.88
C ASP A 662 -17.82 20.62 5.21
N GLY A 663 -17.55 21.79 5.80
CA GLY A 663 -16.73 22.83 5.17
C GLY A 663 -17.47 23.47 3.99
N VAL A 664 -18.40 24.37 4.33
CA VAL A 664 -19.51 24.74 3.45
C VAL A 664 -19.17 25.89 2.49
N VAL A 665 -19.32 25.61 1.19
CA VAL A 665 -19.31 26.61 0.12
C VAL A 665 -20.68 27.25 0.03
N ASP A 666 -20.76 28.58 0.00
CA ASP A 666 -22.01 29.30 -0.26
C ASP A 666 -22.37 29.15 -1.76
N PRO A 667 -23.46 28.44 -2.11
CA PRO A 667 -23.81 28.21 -3.50
C PRO A 667 -24.15 29.50 -4.25
N ALA A 668 -24.70 30.51 -3.56
CA ALA A 668 -25.07 31.77 -4.19
C ALA A 668 -23.83 32.53 -4.69
N ASP A 669 -22.80 32.61 -3.86
CA ASP A 669 -21.52 33.25 -4.18
C ASP A 669 -20.75 32.47 -5.27
N HIS A 670 -20.72 31.13 -5.18
CA HIS A 670 -20.03 30.30 -6.17
C HIS A 670 -20.69 30.38 -7.55
N TYR A 671 -22.01 30.18 -7.67
CA TYR A 671 -22.69 30.23 -8.98
C TYR A 671 -22.71 31.62 -9.61
N ALA A 672 -22.61 32.69 -8.81
CA ALA A 672 -22.43 34.06 -9.30
C ALA A 672 -21.02 34.31 -9.86
N GLY A 673 -20.04 33.46 -9.50
CA GLY A 673 -18.64 33.66 -9.83
C GLY A 673 -17.98 34.77 -9.02
N ASP A 674 -18.48 35.02 -7.82
CA ASP A 674 -17.96 36.06 -6.94
C ASP A 674 -16.79 35.58 -6.11
N TRP A 675 -16.87 34.41 -5.45
CA TRP A 675 -15.83 33.87 -4.57
C TRP A 675 -15.40 34.85 -3.45
N LEU A 676 -16.33 35.70 -2.99
CA LEU A 676 -16.08 36.73 -1.98
C LEU A 676 -16.44 36.27 -0.57
N THR A 677 -17.09 35.11 -0.41
CA THR A 677 -17.55 34.62 0.90
C THR A 677 -16.70 33.49 1.48
N GLN A 678 -15.46 33.34 1.01
CA GLN A 678 -14.62 32.18 1.35
C GLN A 678 -13.50 32.46 2.33
N LEU A 679 -13.05 33.71 2.54
CA LEU A 679 -11.79 33.99 3.24
C LEU A 679 -11.92 34.78 4.55
N GLN A 680 -13.13 35.06 5.02
CA GLN A 680 -13.37 35.97 6.14
C GLN A 680 -12.82 35.48 7.49
N ASP A 681 -12.55 34.18 7.60
CA ASP A 681 -11.98 33.58 8.81
C ASP A 681 -10.51 33.14 8.63
N SER A 682 -9.93 33.25 7.42
CA SER A 682 -8.61 32.68 7.11
C SER A 682 -7.50 33.24 8.00
N ASP A 683 -7.38 34.57 8.11
CA ASP A 683 -6.29 35.18 8.87
C ASP A 683 -6.41 34.92 10.38
N LYS A 684 -7.64 34.70 10.89
CA LYS A 684 -7.89 34.37 12.31
C LYS A 684 -7.25 33.04 12.72
N ILE A 685 -7.03 32.12 11.77
CA ILE A 685 -6.33 30.87 12.02
C ILE A 685 -4.88 31.14 12.46
N ILE A 686 -4.22 32.11 11.83
CA ILE A 686 -2.84 32.47 12.17
C ILE A 686 -2.77 33.13 13.54
N SER A 687 -3.70 34.04 13.85
CA SER A 687 -3.80 34.62 15.19
C SER A 687 -4.01 33.52 16.24
N LYS A 688 -4.88 32.54 15.99
CA LYS A 688 -5.09 31.39 16.89
C LYS A 688 -3.85 30.51 17.05
N PHE A 689 -3.11 30.24 15.99
CA PHE A 689 -1.84 29.53 16.11
C PHE A 689 -0.83 30.30 16.97
N CYS A 690 -0.75 31.63 16.82
CA CYS A 690 0.14 32.46 17.62
C CYS A 690 -0.29 32.49 19.10
N GLU A 691 -1.59 32.50 19.38
CA GLU A 691 -2.13 32.35 20.75
C GLU A 691 -1.72 31.00 21.36
N TYR A 692 -1.96 29.88 20.67
CA TYR A 692 -1.57 28.55 21.16
C TYR A 692 -0.05 28.42 21.32
N CYS A 693 0.74 28.99 20.40
CA CYS A 693 2.19 29.00 20.47
C CYS A 693 2.67 29.79 21.70
N PHE A 694 2.05 30.95 21.98
CA PHE A 694 2.35 31.73 23.18
C PHE A 694 2.05 30.94 24.46
N GLU A 695 0.86 30.36 24.55
CA GLU A 695 0.42 29.58 25.71
C GLU A 695 1.29 28.34 25.94
N ALA A 696 1.72 27.67 24.87
CA ALA A 696 2.57 26.48 24.94
C ALA A 696 3.98 26.78 25.48
N GLY A 697 4.43 28.04 25.45
CA GLY A 697 5.71 28.47 25.98
C GLY A 697 6.93 28.12 25.11
N PRO A 698 8.14 28.51 25.54
CA PRO A 698 9.37 28.42 24.73
C PRO A 698 9.83 27.00 24.44
N SER A 699 9.37 26.00 25.21
CA SER A 699 9.74 24.60 25.01
C SER A 699 9.01 23.95 23.84
N LYS A 700 7.83 24.44 23.48
CA LYS A 700 6.97 23.88 22.43
C LYS A 700 6.77 24.81 21.23
N CYS A 701 6.94 26.12 21.40
CA CYS A 701 6.74 27.14 20.37
C CYS A 701 8.07 27.63 19.77
N PRO A 702 8.41 27.30 18.50
CA PRO A 702 9.65 27.74 17.86
C PRO A 702 9.81 29.26 17.73
N LEU A 703 8.68 29.97 17.62
CA LEU A 703 8.66 31.42 17.43
C LEU A 703 8.43 32.21 18.73
N TYR A 704 8.51 31.58 19.90
CA TYR A 704 8.20 32.21 21.19
C TYR A 704 9.04 33.46 21.45
N THR A 705 8.38 34.56 21.83
CA THR A 705 9.01 35.87 22.11
C THR A 705 9.07 36.24 23.59
N GLY A 706 8.27 35.59 24.44
CA GLY A 706 8.19 35.88 25.88
C GLY A 706 7.27 37.04 26.28
N SER A 707 6.69 37.75 25.32
CA SER A 707 5.92 38.98 25.57
C SER A 707 4.41 38.78 25.39
N SER A 708 3.96 38.50 24.15
CA SER A 708 2.54 38.28 23.83
C SER A 708 2.37 37.45 22.55
N ALA A 709 1.15 36.92 22.33
CA ALA A 709 0.78 36.29 21.06
C ALA A 709 0.88 37.26 19.87
N ALA A 710 0.55 38.55 20.08
CA ALA A 710 0.66 39.58 19.05
C ALA A 710 2.12 39.80 18.59
N ASP A 711 3.10 39.66 19.50
CA ASP A 711 4.51 39.75 19.13
C ASP A 711 4.98 38.54 18.30
N ILE A 712 4.40 37.34 18.56
CA ILE A 712 4.65 36.15 17.73
C ILE A 712 4.03 36.34 16.35
N GLU A 713 2.81 36.85 16.26
CA GLU A 713 2.15 37.15 14.98
C GLU A 713 2.91 38.22 14.19
N HIS A 714 3.44 39.25 14.87
CA HIS A 714 4.31 40.24 14.25
C HIS A 714 5.59 39.60 13.70
N ARG A 715 6.28 38.76 14.48
CA ARG A 715 7.48 38.03 14.04
C ARG A 715 7.18 37.11 12.86
N PHE A 716 6.09 36.33 12.93
CA PHE A 716 5.59 35.51 11.83
C PHE A 716 5.44 36.35 10.54
N THR A 717 4.79 37.51 10.65
CA THR A 717 4.54 38.40 9.52
C THR A 717 5.83 38.94 8.93
N MET A 718 6.79 39.33 9.77
CA MET A 718 8.09 39.83 9.32
C MET A 718 8.89 38.75 8.58
N ILE A 719 8.87 37.50 9.07
CA ILE A 719 9.54 36.37 8.40
C ILE A 719 8.92 36.12 7.02
N MET A 720 7.59 36.02 6.95
CA MET A 720 6.86 35.82 5.69
C MET A 720 7.20 36.94 4.68
N TYR A 721 7.13 38.21 5.08
CA TYR A 721 7.39 39.31 4.16
C TYR A 721 8.87 39.48 3.78
N ALA A 722 9.81 39.13 4.64
CA ALA A 722 11.23 39.15 4.30
C ALA A 722 11.55 38.24 3.09
N MET A 723 10.85 37.10 2.96
CA MET A 723 11.02 36.16 1.84
C MET A 723 10.56 36.72 0.49
N LYS A 724 9.75 37.78 0.45
CA LYS A 724 9.34 38.41 -0.82
C LYS A 724 10.51 39.06 -1.54
N GLU A 725 11.44 39.64 -0.79
CA GLU A 725 12.61 40.34 -1.34
C GLU A 725 13.89 39.49 -1.26
N ASN A 726 13.94 38.54 -0.34
CA ASN A 726 15.17 37.83 0.01
C ASN A 726 14.98 36.29 0.03
N PRO A 727 14.81 35.63 -1.12
CA PRO A 727 14.74 34.17 -1.17
C PRO A 727 16.03 33.51 -0.65
N ILE A 728 15.95 32.23 -0.24
CA ILE A 728 17.08 31.49 0.34
C ILE A 728 17.63 30.54 -0.71
N ALA A 729 18.92 30.69 -1.05
CA ALA A 729 19.61 29.74 -1.91
C ALA A 729 19.93 28.45 -1.16
N VAL A 730 19.67 27.30 -1.78
CA VAL A 730 19.93 25.97 -1.22
C VAL A 730 20.87 25.21 -2.13
N SER A 731 21.96 24.68 -1.53
CA SER A 731 22.97 23.91 -2.25
C SER A 731 22.51 22.48 -2.53
N PRO A 732 23.10 21.79 -3.54
CA PRO A 732 22.83 20.38 -3.83
C PRO A 732 22.89 19.47 -2.61
N ILE A 733 21.90 18.58 -2.44
CA ILE A 733 21.92 17.55 -1.40
C ILE A 733 22.67 16.33 -1.95
N TYR A 734 23.68 15.86 -1.20
CA TYR A 734 24.42 14.65 -1.51
C TYR A 734 23.82 13.47 -0.76
N LEU A 735 23.27 12.50 -1.47
CA LEU A 735 22.85 11.20 -0.91
C LEU A 735 23.79 10.13 -1.46
N ASP A 736 24.37 9.31 -0.59
CA ASP A 736 25.28 8.20 -0.94
C ASP A 736 26.45 8.58 -1.85
N GLY A 737 26.98 9.81 -1.70
CA GLY A 737 28.11 10.31 -2.49
C GLY A 737 27.76 10.78 -3.90
N ALA A 738 26.48 10.81 -4.27
CA ALA A 738 25.98 11.37 -5.53
C ALA A 738 25.10 12.61 -5.29
N ILE A 739 25.10 13.54 -6.26
CA ILE A 739 24.20 14.69 -6.26
C ILE A 739 22.77 14.16 -6.42
N SER A 740 21.94 14.28 -5.39
CA SER A 740 20.52 13.87 -5.43
C SER A 740 19.61 14.97 -5.95
N THR A 741 20.01 16.24 -5.78
CA THR A 741 19.24 17.43 -6.18
C THR A 741 20.17 18.51 -6.70
N GLY A 742 19.78 19.23 -7.74
CA GLY A 742 20.54 20.36 -8.28
C GLY A 742 20.44 21.62 -7.39
N PRO A 743 21.18 22.70 -7.68
CA PRO A 743 21.03 23.97 -6.98
C PRO A 743 19.59 24.50 -7.14
N ASP A 744 19.03 25.03 -6.05
CA ASP A 744 17.66 25.54 -6.01
C ASP A 744 17.51 26.70 -5.02
N MET A 745 16.30 27.24 -4.91
CA MET A 745 15.95 28.29 -3.98
C MET A 745 14.60 28.03 -3.32
N VAL A 746 14.52 28.40 -2.04
CA VAL A 746 13.27 28.51 -1.29
C VAL A 746 12.72 29.92 -1.47
N THR A 747 11.49 30.00 -1.99
CA THR A 747 10.83 31.26 -2.35
C THR A 747 9.71 31.64 -1.38
N TYR A 748 9.15 32.84 -1.56
CA TYR A 748 7.95 33.24 -0.82
C TYR A 748 6.76 32.33 -1.13
N GLY A 749 6.57 31.92 -2.37
CA GLY A 749 5.48 31.00 -2.71
C GLY A 749 5.70 29.59 -2.18
N ASP A 750 6.93 29.10 -2.05
CA ASP A 750 7.20 27.82 -1.35
C ASP A 750 6.75 27.90 0.11
N LEU A 751 7.03 29.03 0.79
CA LEU A 751 6.61 29.27 2.16
C LEU A 751 5.09 29.50 2.28
N HIS A 752 4.50 30.18 1.30
CA HIS A 752 3.06 30.43 1.21
C HIS A 752 2.26 29.14 1.01
N LEU A 753 2.77 28.21 0.20
CA LEU A 753 2.19 26.87 0.09
C LEU A 753 2.24 26.12 1.42
N ARG A 754 3.35 26.25 2.16
CA ARG A 754 3.43 25.65 3.51
C ARG A 754 2.47 26.28 4.50
N LEU A 755 2.29 27.60 4.41
CA LEU A 755 1.27 28.34 5.16
C LEU A 755 -0.12 27.76 4.88
N LEU A 756 -0.46 27.59 3.61
CA LEU A 756 -1.73 26.99 3.19
C LEU A 756 -1.91 25.58 3.77
N SER A 757 -0.89 24.71 3.70
CA SER A 757 -0.96 23.37 4.32
C SER A 757 -1.20 23.44 5.83
N GLY A 758 -0.54 24.39 6.51
CA GLY A 758 -0.72 24.67 7.94
C GLY A 758 -2.14 25.08 8.28
N MET A 759 -2.76 25.91 7.44
CA MET A 759 -4.12 26.40 7.61
C MET A 759 -5.19 25.37 7.25
N TYR A 760 -4.92 24.48 6.29
CA TYR A 760 -5.84 23.40 5.90
C TYR A 760 -5.81 22.24 6.90
N PHE A 761 -4.62 21.80 7.33
CA PHE A 761 -4.41 20.63 8.19
C PHE A 761 -3.64 20.99 9.49
N PRO A 762 -4.21 21.84 10.36
CA PRO A 762 -3.54 22.35 11.55
C PRO A 762 -3.02 21.28 12.48
N PHE A 763 -3.78 20.18 12.65
CA PHE A 763 -3.41 19.09 13.54
C PHE A 763 -1.98 18.59 13.28
N THR A 764 -1.56 18.52 12.02
CA THR A 764 -0.23 18.01 11.63
C THR A 764 0.73 19.05 11.11
N MET A 765 0.25 20.16 10.56
CA MET A 765 1.09 21.07 9.78
C MET A 765 1.37 22.40 10.47
N ALA A 766 0.58 22.80 11.47
CA ALA A 766 0.78 24.08 12.18
C ALA A 766 2.14 24.17 12.89
N GLU A 767 2.51 23.16 13.67
CA GLU A 767 3.82 23.11 14.34
C GLU A 767 4.98 23.06 13.32
N ASN A 768 4.81 22.28 12.25
CA ASN A 768 5.81 22.18 11.18
C ASN A 768 6.02 23.52 10.45
N LEU A 769 4.95 24.31 10.25
CA LEU A 769 5.03 25.64 9.68
C LEU A 769 5.87 26.58 10.58
N PHE A 770 5.64 26.57 11.89
CA PHE A 770 6.38 27.41 12.82
C PHE A 770 7.85 27.01 12.94
N SER A 771 8.15 25.71 12.91
CA SER A 771 9.53 25.21 12.84
C SER A 771 10.21 25.63 11.54
N LEU A 772 9.53 25.53 10.39
CA LEU A 772 10.07 25.99 9.12
C LEU A 772 10.38 27.51 9.15
N LEU A 773 9.47 28.31 9.72
CA LEU A 773 9.66 29.76 9.82
C LEU A 773 10.89 30.13 10.65
N LEU A 774 11.19 29.38 11.71
CA LEU A 774 12.42 29.57 12.48
C LEU A 774 13.67 29.31 11.62
N GLU A 775 13.70 28.22 10.85
CA GLU A 775 14.82 27.90 9.95
C GLU A 775 14.97 28.93 8.82
N VAL A 776 13.85 29.44 8.31
CA VAL A 776 13.82 30.53 7.33
C VAL A 776 14.40 31.82 7.91
N GLU A 777 14.00 32.21 9.12
CA GLU A 777 14.51 33.39 9.81
C GLU A 777 16.03 33.29 10.06
N GLN A 778 16.52 32.10 10.43
CA GLN A 778 17.94 31.81 10.61
C GLN A 778 18.72 31.69 9.29
N ARG A 779 18.01 31.59 8.15
CA ARG A 779 18.56 31.33 6.81
C ARG A 779 19.48 30.10 6.78
N ASN A 780 19.12 29.06 7.54
CA ASN A 780 19.92 27.86 7.70
C ASN A 780 19.76 26.92 6.49
N SER A 781 20.52 27.16 5.42
CA SER A 781 20.43 26.39 4.16
C SER A 781 20.76 24.89 4.31
N SER A 782 21.31 24.48 5.45
CA SER A 782 21.61 23.09 5.78
C SER A 782 20.51 22.40 6.60
N SER A 783 19.43 23.10 6.94
CA SER A 783 18.32 22.53 7.71
C SER A 783 17.63 21.40 6.94
N PRO A 784 17.32 20.27 7.59
CA PRO A 784 16.52 19.19 7.00
C PRO A 784 15.15 19.66 6.49
N GLU A 785 14.56 20.68 7.13
CA GLU A 785 13.25 21.25 6.80
C GLU A 785 13.30 21.96 5.43
N LEU A 786 14.25 22.88 5.22
CA LEU A 786 14.44 23.54 3.93
C LEU A 786 14.92 22.57 2.86
N ALA A 787 15.79 21.62 3.22
CA ALA A 787 16.22 20.55 2.32
C ALA A 787 15.04 19.67 1.87
N SER A 788 14.09 19.35 2.76
CA SER A 788 12.88 18.59 2.43
C SER A 788 11.97 19.38 1.49
N LEU A 789 11.81 20.69 1.72
CA LEU A 789 11.01 21.57 0.87
C LEU A 789 11.55 21.58 -0.58
N VAL A 790 12.85 21.77 -0.75
CA VAL A 790 13.52 21.74 -2.07
C VAL A 790 13.46 20.34 -2.70
N SER A 791 13.70 19.29 -1.92
CA SER A 791 13.65 17.91 -2.43
C SER A 791 12.26 17.54 -2.95
N ARG A 792 11.19 17.97 -2.28
CA ARG A 792 9.80 17.75 -2.75
C ARG A 792 9.51 18.53 -4.02
N LYS A 793 9.93 19.79 -4.09
CA LYS A 793 9.85 20.63 -5.30
C LYS A 793 10.52 19.96 -6.51
N GLN A 794 11.68 19.32 -6.31
CA GLN A 794 12.40 18.61 -7.37
C GLN A 794 11.88 17.19 -7.65
N ALA A 795 11.27 16.50 -6.67
CA ALA A 795 10.69 15.17 -6.89
C ALA A 795 9.55 15.18 -7.93
N ILE A 796 8.90 16.34 -8.11
CA ILE A 796 7.92 16.62 -9.15
C ILE A 796 8.54 16.48 -10.57
N LEU A 797 9.86 16.61 -10.70
CA LEU A 797 10.63 16.58 -11.96
C LEU A 797 11.16 15.17 -12.34
N THR A 798 10.79 14.12 -11.61
CA THR A 798 11.36 12.78 -11.84
C THR A 798 10.93 12.17 -13.20
N PRO A 799 11.83 11.49 -13.94
CA PRO A 799 11.57 10.99 -15.30
C PRO A 799 10.39 10.02 -15.43
N SER A 800 10.03 9.31 -14.37
CA SER A 800 8.88 8.39 -14.35
C SER A 800 7.53 9.10 -14.50
N GLY A 801 7.45 10.42 -14.22
CA GLY A 801 6.29 11.27 -14.52
C GLY A 801 6.39 12.02 -15.85
N CYS A 802 7.50 11.85 -16.59
CA CYS A 802 7.84 12.60 -17.80
C CYS A 802 7.94 11.69 -19.05
N GLN A 803 7.20 10.58 -19.10
CA GLN A 803 7.12 9.78 -20.32
C GLN A 803 6.21 10.51 -21.33
N ARG A 804 6.72 10.70 -22.55
CA ARG A 804 5.88 11.14 -23.67
C ARG A 804 4.98 9.98 -24.06
N ASP A 805 3.68 10.25 -24.19
CA ASP A 805 2.68 9.34 -24.77
C ASP A 805 2.93 9.16 -26.29
N GLU A 806 4.12 8.73 -26.69
CA GLU A 806 4.35 8.34 -28.08
C GLU A 806 3.65 6.99 -28.31
N SER A 807 2.39 7.05 -28.73
CA SER A 807 1.64 5.97 -29.38
C SER A 807 1.59 4.63 -28.62
N SER A 808 1.52 4.66 -27.28
CA SER A 808 1.24 3.49 -26.45
C SER A 808 -0.15 3.63 -25.81
N PRO A 809 -1.07 2.65 -25.96
CA PRO A 809 -2.35 2.61 -25.26
C PRO A 809 -2.13 2.13 -23.81
N ASP A 810 -1.14 2.66 -23.08
CA ASP A 810 -0.80 2.20 -21.74
C ASP A 810 -1.58 3.00 -20.68
N PRO A 811 -2.57 2.39 -19.99
CA PRO A 811 -3.42 3.04 -18.99
C PRO A 811 -2.73 3.31 -17.63
N ASP A 812 -1.45 2.96 -17.49
CA ASP A 812 -0.72 2.96 -16.21
C ASP A 812 0.01 4.27 -15.85
N ILE A 813 -0.05 5.28 -16.71
CA ILE A 813 0.40 6.63 -16.34
C ILE A 813 -0.85 7.46 -16.06
N PRO A 814 -1.11 7.85 -14.80
CA PRO A 814 -2.28 8.65 -14.50
C PRO A 814 -2.08 10.03 -15.13
N TYR A 815 -2.75 10.26 -16.27
CA TYR A 815 -3.17 11.60 -16.64
C TYR A 815 -4.10 12.08 -15.52
N VAL A 816 -3.54 12.71 -14.51
CA VAL A 816 -4.31 13.30 -13.42
C VAL A 816 -4.88 14.59 -13.98
N SER A 817 -6.16 14.58 -14.34
CA SER A 817 -6.85 15.77 -14.84
C SER A 817 -7.04 16.85 -13.75
N GLY A 818 -6.19 16.91 -12.72
CA GLY A 818 -6.28 17.92 -11.66
C GLY A 818 -6.03 19.34 -12.18
N VAL A 819 -5.09 19.53 -13.11
CA VAL A 819 -4.90 20.84 -13.76
C VAL A 819 -5.89 20.98 -14.89
N GLY A 820 -6.82 21.93 -14.75
CA GLY A 820 -7.88 22.17 -15.71
C GLY A 820 -9.24 21.74 -15.20
N ALA A 821 -9.40 20.60 -14.49
CA ALA A 821 -10.72 20.17 -14.03
C ALA A 821 -11.32 21.11 -12.97
N PHE A 822 -10.52 21.55 -11.99
CA PHE A 822 -10.95 22.55 -11.01
C PHE A 822 -11.52 23.80 -11.72
N GLN A 823 -10.73 24.36 -12.66
CA GLN A 823 -11.11 25.56 -13.39
C GLN A 823 -12.31 25.28 -14.30
N ALA A 824 -12.29 24.22 -15.09
CA ALA A 824 -13.33 23.87 -16.03
C ALA A 824 -14.69 23.67 -15.34
N ILE A 825 -14.75 22.89 -14.27
CA ILE A 825 -15.99 22.65 -13.52
C ILE A 825 -16.51 23.97 -12.95
N SER A 826 -15.66 24.72 -12.24
CA SER A 826 -16.02 26.01 -11.65
C SER A 826 -16.51 27.02 -12.70
N CYS A 827 -15.83 27.08 -13.85
CA CYS A 827 -16.22 27.98 -14.93
C CYS A 827 -17.53 27.53 -15.60
N MET A 828 -17.79 26.22 -15.73
CA MET A 828 -19.07 25.72 -16.25
C MET A 828 -20.23 25.93 -15.27
N ASP A 829 -19.98 25.93 -13.95
CA ASP A 829 -20.98 26.31 -12.95
C ASP A 829 -21.44 27.76 -13.14
N ILE A 830 -20.50 28.70 -13.29
CA ILE A 830 -20.81 30.13 -13.43
C ILE A 830 -21.27 30.52 -14.82
N GLY A 831 -21.06 29.67 -15.83
CA GLY A 831 -21.65 29.83 -17.18
C GLY A 831 -20.67 30.12 -18.31
N GLY A 832 -19.38 29.83 -18.09
CA GLY A 832 -18.30 30.05 -19.02
C GLY A 832 -17.49 31.29 -18.66
N SER A 833 -17.17 32.11 -19.67
CA SER A 833 -16.41 33.35 -19.50
C SER A 833 -17.21 34.41 -18.74
N MET A 834 -16.53 35.13 -17.85
CA MET A 834 -17.09 36.28 -17.11
C MET A 834 -16.88 37.64 -17.79
N ASN A 835 -16.18 37.69 -18.93
CA ASN A 835 -15.84 38.93 -19.65
C ASN A 835 -15.27 40.02 -18.71
N LEU A 836 -14.23 39.65 -17.94
CA LEU A 836 -13.73 40.45 -16.82
C LEU A 836 -12.76 41.53 -17.33
N THR A 837 -12.92 42.78 -16.91
CA THR A 837 -11.90 43.80 -17.20
C THR A 837 -10.78 43.77 -16.17
N ARG A 838 -9.56 44.18 -16.57
CA ARG A 838 -8.42 44.32 -15.65
C ARG A 838 -8.72 45.22 -14.44
N ARG A 839 -9.54 46.26 -14.64
CA ARG A 839 -9.95 47.19 -13.57
C ARG A 839 -10.87 46.49 -12.57
N GLU A 840 -11.86 45.75 -13.05
CA GLU A 840 -12.77 44.96 -12.19
C GLU A 840 -12.01 43.89 -11.42
N PHE A 841 -11.10 43.18 -12.09
CA PHE A 841 -10.25 42.21 -11.42
C PHE A 841 -9.38 42.85 -10.32
N ARG A 842 -8.82 44.04 -10.55
CA ARG A 842 -8.04 44.74 -9.52
C ARG A 842 -8.90 45.10 -8.31
N MET A 843 -10.11 45.60 -8.52
CA MET A 843 -11.04 45.91 -7.41
C MET A 843 -11.38 44.64 -6.62
N TYR A 844 -11.68 43.55 -7.31
CA TYR A 844 -11.93 42.24 -6.72
C TYR A 844 -10.74 41.72 -5.91
N TRP A 845 -9.53 41.82 -6.46
CA TRP A 845 -8.31 41.44 -5.77
C TRP A 845 -8.08 42.27 -4.50
N THR A 846 -8.32 43.59 -4.55
CA THR A 846 -8.19 44.46 -3.37
C THR A 846 -9.19 44.07 -2.28
N GLU A 847 -10.42 43.73 -2.65
CA GLU A 847 -11.42 43.24 -1.71
C GLU A 847 -10.96 41.95 -1.03
N LEU A 848 -10.55 40.93 -1.80
CA LEU A 848 -10.04 39.67 -1.24
C LEU A 848 -8.80 39.85 -0.37
N HIS A 849 -7.86 40.73 -0.78
CA HIS A 849 -6.69 41.03 0.02
C HIS A 849 -7.06 41.72 1.35
N GLY A 850 -8.14 42.51 1.36
CA GLY A 850 -8.71 43.08 2.57
C GLY A 850 -9.36 42.05 3.49
N GLN A 851 -9.87 40.94 2.94
CA GLN A 851 -10.42 39.83 3.74
C GLN A 851 -9.33 38.94 4.34
N SER A 852 -8.31 38.61 3.53
CA SER A 852 -7.16 37.81 3.98
C SER A 852 -5.89 38.32 3.33
N GLN A 853 -4.95 38.78 4.14
CA GLN A 853 -3.64 39.22 3.64
C GLN A 853 -2.81 38.02 3.14
N TRP A 854 -3.05 36.86 3.74
CA TRP A 854 -2.34 35.63 3.42
C TRP A 854 -2.89 34.98 2.16
N ILE A 855 -4.17 34.58 2.15
CA ILE A 855 -4.73 33.72 1.08
C ILE A 855 -5.43 34.54 -0.01
N GLY A 856 -5.90 35.75 0.31
CA GLY A 856 -6.64 36.62 -0.61
C GLY A 856 -6.00 36.79 -1.98
N PRO A 857 -4.69 37.14 -2.07
CA PRO A 857 -4.01 37.27 -3.34
C PRO A 857 -4.07 35.99 -4.19
N SER A 858 -3.65 34.84 -3.67
CA SER A 858 -3.65 33.58 -4.44
C SER A 858 -5.07 33.13 -4.83
N TRP A 859 -6.06 33.40 -3.97
CA TRP A 859 -7.44 33.00 -4.18
C TRP A 859 -8.13 33.75 -5.33
N ALA A 860 -7.69 34.98 -5.61
CA ALA A 860 -8.20 35.77 -6.73
C ALA A 860 -8.07 35.05 -8.09
N ARG A 861 -7.14 34.09 -8.20
CA ARG A 861 -6.96 33.23 -9.37
C ARG A 861 -8.23 32.47 -9.76
N ASN A 862 -9.08 32.09 -8.82
CA ASN A 862 -10.32 31.35 -9.10
C ASN A 862 -11.19 32.11 -10.11
N LYS A 863 -11.43 33.40 -9.85
CA LYS A 863 -12.19 34.29 -10.74
C LYS A 863 -11.47 34.51 -12.08
N LEU A 864 -10.17 34.80 -12.05
CA LEU A 864 -9.42 35.07 -13.29
C LEU A 864 -9.36 33.86 -14.22
N SER A 865 -9.28 32.65 -13.65
CA SER A 865 -9.09 31.42 -14.42
C SER A 865 -10.18 31.18 -15.47
N CYS A 866 -11.37 31.76 -15.31
CA CYS A 866 -12.48 31.63 -16.24
C CYS A 866 -12.43 32.57 -17.45
N GLU A 867 -11.53 33.56 -17.49
CA GLU A 867 -11.45 34.54 -18.57
C GLU A 867 -11.28 33.89 -19.96
N GLY A 868 -10.51 32.80 -20.05
CA GLY A 868 -10.25 32.08 -21.31
C GLY A 868 -11.30 31.06 -21.73
N PHE A 869 -12.29 30.74 -20.88
CA PHE A 869 -13.25 29.66 -21.15
C PHE A 869 -14.40 30.15 -22.04
N THR A 870 -14.37 29.81 -23.32
CA THR A 870 -15.39 30.26 -24.28
C THR A 870 -16.60 29.32 -24.37
N ALA A 871 -16.47 28.09 -23.87
CA ALA A 871 -17.59 27.14 -23.79
C ALA A 871 -18.66 27.63 -22.82
N ARG A 872 -19.91 27.25 -23.07
CA ARG A 872 -21.04 27.44 -22.16
C ARG A 872 -21.51 26.07 -21.68
N PRO A 873 -22.03 25.97 -20.45
CA PRO A 873 -22.64 24.73 -20.00
C PRO A 873 -23.84 24.39 -20.88
N ALA A 874 -23.98 23.11 -21.22
CA ALA A 874 -25.08 22.61 -22.04
C ALA A 874 -26.43 22.76 -21.34
N TRP A 875 -26.44 22.72 -20.01
CA TRP A 875 -27.62 22.94 -19.19
C TRP A 875 -27.24 23.64 -17.90
N LYS A 876 -28.08 24.58 -17.47
CA LYS A 876 -28.09 25.10 -16.11
C LYS A 876 -29.51 25.00 -15.56
N PRO A 877 -29.66 24.64 -14.27
CA PRO A 877 -30.97 24.59 -13.69
C PRO A 877 -31.56 25.99 -13.52
N ASP A 878 -32.88 26.10 -13.68
CA ASP A 878 -33.63 27.36 -13.57
C ASP A 878 -34.03 27.61 -12.10
N PHE A 879 -33.03 27.71 -11.23
CA PHE A 879 -33.22 28.17 -9.86
C PHE A 879 -32.00 28.98 -9.40
N SER A 880 -32.23 29.91 -8.47
CA SER A 880 -31.21 30.76 -7.87
C SER A 880 -31.01 30.37 -6.42
N PHE A 881 -29.77 30.42 -5.92
CA PHE A 881 -29.44 30.27 -4.49
C PHE A 881 -29.55 31.59 -3.68
N HIS A 882 -30.05 32.68 -4.27
CA HIS A 882 -30.21 33.97 -3.59
C HIS A 882 -31.53 34.12 -2.80
N VAL A 883 -32.58 33.35 -3.12
CA VAL A 883 -33.93 33.50 -2.55
C VAL A 883 -34.20 32.42 -1.52
N GLN A 884 -34.48 32.79 -0.28
CA GLN A 884 -34.61 31.88 0.87
C GLN A 884 -35.90 31.01 0.87
N GLU A 885 -36.13 30.22 -0.18
CA GLU A 885 -37.33 29.37 -0.33
C GLU A 885 -37.02 28.11 -1.18
N TRP A 886 -36.14 27.21 -0.72
CA TRP A 886 -36.00 25.89 -1.37
C TRP A 886 -36.76 24.80 -0.62
N ALA A 887 -37.03 23.74 -1.37
CA ALA A 887 -37.96 22.68 -1.04
C ALA A 887 -37.69 22.03 0.32
N ASN A 888 -38.79 21.68 1.01
CA ASN A 888 -38.75 20.76 2.13
C ASN A 888 -38.14 19.44 1.65
N THR A 889 -36.90 19.17 2.07
CA THR A 889 -36.23 17.91 1.77
C THR A 889 -36.91 16.76 2.52
N SER A 890 -36.86 15.56 1.94
CA SER A 890 -37.36 14.32 2.55
C SER A 890 -36.77 14.05 3.93
N HIS A 891 -35.57 14.59 4.19
CA HIS A 891 -34.93 14.56 5.49
C HIS A 891 -34.10 15.85 5.68
N PRO A 892 -34.11 16.47 6.86
CA PRO A 892 -33.23 17.59 7.19
C PRO A 892 -31.74 17.27 7.07
N LEU A 893 -30.93 18.26 6.67
CA LEU A 893 -29.49 18.13 6.46
C LEU A 893 -28.72 18.41 7.77
N LEU A 894 -27.60 17.73 7.95
CA LEU A 894 -26.58 18.12 8.94
C LEU A 894 -25.52 18.96 8.24
N ILE A 895 -25.25 20.15 8.77
CA ILE A 895 -24.30 21.09 8.17
C ILE A 895 -23.19 21.33 9.19
N ILE A 896 -21.94 21.11 8.81
CA ILE A 896 -20.79 21.21 9.71
C ILE A 896 -19.89 22.35 9.25
N GLY A 897 -19.55 23.22 10.20
CA GLY A 897 -18.62 24.33 9.97
C GLY A 897 -17.62 24.46 11.12
N ASN A 898 -16.35 24.62 10.77
CA ASN A 898 -15.33 24.98 11.75
C ASN A 898 -15.45 26.45 12.12
N THR A 899 -15.12 26.78 13.36
CA THR A 899 -15.14 28.17 13.86
C THR A 899 -14.23 29.07 13.06
N HIS A 900 -13.06 28.56 12.65
CA HIS A 900 -12.19 29.24 11.70
C HIS A 900 -11.79 28.26 10.60
N ASP A 901 -12.49 28.31 9.48
CA ASP A 901 -12.12 27.59 8.26
C ASP A 901 -11.38 28.53 7.31
N THR A 902 -10.32 28.02 6.67
CA THR A 902 -9.45 28.81 5.81
C THR A 902 -10.10 29.20 4.48
N VAL A 903 -11.09 28.46 3.99
CA VAL A 903 -11.71 28.71 2.67
C VAL A 903 -13.24 28.54 2.66
N THR A 904 -13.82 28.00 3.73
CA THR A 904 -15.27 27.80 3.89
C THR A 904 -15.77 28.21 5.27
N PRO A 905 -15.80 29.52 5.58
CA PRO A 905 -16.03 30.06 6.93
C PRO A 905 -17.38 29.63 7.51
N LEU A 906 -17.49 29.62 8.85
CA LEU A 906 -18.69 29.18 9.57
C LEU A 906 -19.95 29.95 9.15
N THR A 907 -19.79 31.21 8.75
CA THR A 907 -20.88 32.05 8.25
C THR A 907 -21.58 31.43 7.04
N ASN A 908 -20.84 30.71 6.19
CA ASN A 908 -21.43 30.00 5.04
C ASN A 908 -22.27 28.82 5.50
N ALA A 909 -21.81 28.03 6.48
CA ALA A 909 -22.60 26.94 7.05
C ALA A 909 -23.93 27.45 7.63
N ARG A 910 -23.88 28.56 8.39
CA ARG A 910 -25.09 29.22 8.94
C ARG A 910 -26.02 29.70 7.84
N ARG A 911 -25.50 30.37 6.81
CA ARG A 911 -26.27 30.84 5.65
C ARG A 911 -26.91 29.67 4.91
N VAL A 912 -26.15 28.65 4.55
CA VAL A 912 -26.64 27.49 3.80
C VAL A 912 -27.69 26.70 4.57
N SER A 913 -27.59 26.64 5.90
CA SER A 913 -28.64 26.05 6.74
C SER A 913 -29.98 26.76 6.62
N THR A 914 -29.99 28.07 6.35
CA THR A 914 -31.25 28.81 6.14
C THR A 914 -31.95 28.47 4.82
N LEU A 915 -31.24 27.83 3.90
CA LEU A 915 -31.75 27.44 2.58
C LEU A 915 -32.58 26.15 2.65
N PHE A 916 -32.32 25.29 3.64
CA PHE A 916 -32.94 23.97 3.75
C PHE A 916 -33.71 23.84 5.08
N PRO A 917 -35.05 24.00 5.09
CA PRO A 917 -35.85 23.97 6.31
C PRO A 917 -35.58 22.75 7.19
N GLY A 918 -35.44 22.97 8.50
CA GLY A 918 -35.19 21.93 9.51
C GLY A 918 -33.73 21.48 9.63
N SER A 919 -32.84 21.90 8.74
CA SER A 919 -31.40 21.58 8.83
C SER A 919 -30.75 22.26 10.02
N VAL A 920 -29.72 21.63 10.59
CA VAL A 920 -29.01 22.14 11.78
C VAL A 920 -27.52 22.28 11.49
N VAL A 921 -26.94 23.39 11.99
CA VAL A 921 -25.50 23.61 11.99
C VAL A 921 -24.87 23.01 13.24
N LEU A 922 -23.91 22.12 13.03
CA LEU A 922 -22.92 21.70 14.02
C LEU A 922 -21.66 22.55 13.86
N GLN A 923 -21.31 23.31 14.89
CA GLN A 923 -20.07 24.06 14.92
C GLN A 923 -18.97 23.22 15.57
N GLN A 924 -17.84 23.03 14.90
CA GLN A 924 -16.63 22.53 15.55
C GLN A 924 -15.73 23.72 15.94
N ASP A 925 -15.33 23.81 17.19
CA ASP A 925 -14.51 24.90 17.72
C ASP A 925 -13.02 24.74 17.40
N SER A 926 -12.72 24.57 16.13
CA SER A 926 -11.37 24.32 15.63
C SER A 926 -10.98 25.28 14.51
N GLN A 927 -9.69 25.27 14.23
CA GLN A 927 -9.11 25.83 13.01
C GLN A 927 -8.96 24.69 12.00
N GLY A 928 -8.96 25.01 10.71
CA GLY A 928 -8.70 24.03 9.65
C GLY A 928 -9.82 23.94 8.62
N HIS A 929 -9.56 23.30 7.49
CA HIS A 929 -10.56 23.13 6.44
C HIS A 929 -11.38 21.85 6.66
N CYS A 930 -12.71 21.97 6.79
CA CYS A 930 -13.62 20.88 7.16
C CYS A 930 -13.35 20.28 8.55
N SER A 931 -14.34 19.57 9.11
CA SER A 931 -14.27 19.05 10.49
C SER A 931 -13.16 18.03 10.72
N HIS A 932 -12.82 17.24 9.72
CA HIS A 932 -11.79 16.19 9.82
C HIS A 932 -10.35 16.74 9.95
N SER A 933 -10.11 18.04 9.72
CA SER A 933 -8.79 18.67 9.86
C SER A 933 -8.31 18.81 11.31
N SER A 934 -9.22 18.62 12.28
CA SER A 934 -8.94 18.62 13.71
C SER A 934 -9.77 17.53 14.40
N PRO A 935 -9.14 16.56 15.09
CA PRO A 935 -9.87 15.46 15.73
C PRO A 935 -10.81 15.93 16.84
N SER A 936 -12.09 15.55 16.75
CA SER A 936 -13.10 15.76 17.79
C SER A 936 -14.02 14.53 17.92
N LEU A 937 -13.94 13.82 19.05
CA LEU A 937 -14.86 12.74 19.39
C LEU A 937 -16.31 13.23 19.48
N CYS A 938 -16.53 14.46 19.92
CA CYS A 938 -17.86 15.07 19.95
C CYS A 938 -18.44 15.12 18.54
N THR A 939 -17.70 15.67 17.58
CA THR A 939 -18.14 15.76 16.19
C THR A 939 -18.31 14.36 15.56
N GLY A 940 -17.34 13.46 15.76
CA GLY A 940 -17.40 12.09 15.25
C GLY A 940 -18.62 11.32 15.74
N LYS A 941 -18.98 11.44 17.02
CA LYS A 941 -20.18 10.80 17.60
C LYS A 941 -21.48 11.36 17.02
N LEU A 942 -21.56 12.67 16.78
CA LEU A 942 -22.74 13.29 16.17
C LEU A 942 -22.90 12.93 14.70
N ILE A 943 -21.79 12.85 13.94
CA ILE A 943 -21.80 12.33 12.57
C ILE A 943 -22.32 10.89 12.55
N ARG A 944 -21.78 10.02 13.43
CA ARG A 944 -22.25 8.65 13.59
C ARG A 944 -23.75 8.60 13.89
N GLN A 945 -24.21 9.36 14.89
CA GLN A 945 -25.61 9.40 15.29
C GLN A 945 -26.53 9.78 14.12
N TYR A 946 -26.15 10.79 13.34
CA TYR A 946 -26.94 11.26 12.21
C TYR A 946 -27.09 10.19 11.12
N PHE A 947 -26.02 9.48 10.73
CA PHE A 947 -26.14 8.38 9.77
C PHE A 947 -26.90 7.17 10.34
N GLN A 948 -26.67 6.83 11.61
CA GLN A 948 -27.32 5.69 12.27
C GLN A 948 -28.83 5.88 12.45
N THR A 949 -29.26 7.11 12.80
CA THR A 949 -30.65 7.36 13.25
C THR A 949 -31.37 8.43 12.45
N GLY A 950 -30.66 9.39 11.87
CA GLY A 950 -31.24 10.63 11.31
C GLY A 950 -31.48 11.72 12.33
N LEU A 951 -31.15 11.50 13.60
CA LEU A 951 -31.26 12.56 14.60
C LEU A 951 -30.18 13.62 14.35
N LEU A 952 -30.61 14.87 14.30
CA LEU A 952 -29.74 16.04 14.27
C LEU A 952 -29.32 16.42 15.69
N PRO A 953 -28.14 17.05 15.87
CA PRO A 953 -27.78 17.65 17.14
C PRO A 953 -28.76 18.76 17.53
N GLN A 954 -28.73 19.18 18.80
CA GLN A 954 -29.48 20.35 19.24
C GLN A 954 -28.99 21.60 18.49
N GLU A 955 -29.90 22.49 18.13
CA GLU A 955 -29.54 23.77 17.52
C GLU A 955 -28.56 24.55 18.42
N GLY A 956 -27.48 25.05 17.83
CA GLY A 956 -26.41 25.75 18.56
C GLY A 956 -25.39 24.83 19.23
N THR A 957 -25.38 23.53 18.94
CA THR A 957 -24.35 22.60 19.44
C THR A 957 -22.96 23.01 18.94
N VAL A 958 -22.01 23.10 19.88
CA VAL A 958 -20.60 23.37 19.60
C VAL A 958 -19.76 22.21 20.15
N CYS A 959 -18.97 21.58 19.28
CA CYS A 959 -18.03 20.53 19.65
C CYS A 959 -16.62 21.08 19.78
N GLN A 960 -15.98 20.84 20.91
CA GLN A 960 -14.57 21.18 21.12
C GLN A 960 -13.66 20.14 20.44
N PRO A 961 -12.50 20.54 19.89
CA PRO A 961 -11.48 19.60 19.46
C PRO A 961 -10.83 18.95 20.67
N ASP A 962 -10.45 17.68 20.56
CA ASP A 962 -9.72 17.01 21.66
C ASP A 962 -8.25 17.42 21.69
N THR A 963 -7.72 17.95 20.57
CA THR A 963 -6.33 18.44 20.45
C THR A 963 -6.24 19.81 19.81
N LEU A 964 -5.34 20.64 20.33
CA LEU A 964 -4.98 21.93 19.76
C LEU A 964 -3.50 21.95 19.34
N PRO A 965 -3.13 22.64 18.24
CA PRO A 965 -1.74 22.84 17.86
C PRO A 965 -0.90 23.38 19.02
N PHE A 966 0.34 22.89 19.18
CA PHE A 966 1.30 23.26 20.25
C PHE A 966 0.88 22.83 21.68
N LEU A 967 -0.39 22.91 22.03
CA LEU A 967 -0.89 22.58 23.37
C LEU A 967 -1.03 21.08 23.58
N GLY A 968 -1.42 20.34 22.54
CA GLY A 968 -1.69 18.91 22.63
C GLY A 968 -3.14 18.63 23.03
N CYS A 969 -3.36 17.64 23.89
CA CYS A 969 -4.70 17.23 24.35
C CYS A 969 -5.28 18.21 25.38
N VAL A 970 -6.56 18.58 25.25
CA VAL A 970 -7.15 19.75 25.96
C VAL A 970 -8.38 19.41 26.84
N LYS A 971 -8.59 18.14 27.23
CA LYS A 971 -9.74 17.77 28.08
C LYS A 971 -9.47 17.85 29.59
N ASP A 972 -10.47 18.33 30.33
CA ASP A 972 -10.46 18.78 31.74
C ASP A 972 -10.29 17.70 32.83
N GLU A 973 -9.99 16.44 32.52
CA GLU A 973 -9.79 15.38 33.53
C GLU A 973 -8.32 14.95 33.63
N GLU A 974 -7.78 14.90 34.86
CA GLU A 974 -6.39 14.50 35.18
C GLU A 974 -5.96 13.13 34.58
N SER A 975 -6.90 12.29 34.12
CA SER A 975 -6.64 11.01 33.44
C SER A 975 -6.53 11.08 31.91
N GLN A 976 -6.75 12.24 31.27
CA GLN A 976 -6.85 12.39 29.80
C GLN A 976 -5.81 13.33 29.17
N ALA A 977 -4.79 13.75 29.92
CA ALA A 977 -3.72 14.65 29.44
C ALA A 977 -2.96 14.15 28.19
N GLU A 978 -3.12 12.88 27.81
CA GLU A 978 -2.51 12.25 26.62
C GLU A 978 -3.53 11.79 25.56
N CYS A 979 -4.80 12.23 25.60
CA CYS A 979 -5.88 11.71 24.74
C CYS A 979 -5.99 10.17 24.82
N ASN A 980 -5.83 9.64 26.03
CA ASN A 980 -5.93 8.21 26.30
C ASN A 980 -7.36 7.88 26.74
N PHE A 981 -8.13 7.26 25.84
CA PHE A 981 -9.53 6.94 26.09
C PHE A 981 -9.66 5.55 26.70
N THR A 982 -10.25 5.45 27.89
CA THR A 982 -10.47 4.17 28.58
C THR A 982 -11.55 3.33 27.92
N ASP A 983 -12.50 3.97 27.24
CA ASP A 983 -13.53 3.30 26.47
C ASP A 983 -12.99 2.87 25.10
N SER A 984 -13.18 1.59 24.77
CA SER A 984 -12.62 0.99 23.55
C SER A 984 -13.33 1.40 22.25
N SER A 985 -14.57 1.92 22.34
CA SER A 985 -15.29 2.50 21.21
C SER A 985 -14.72 3.90 20.91
N ASP A 986 -14.56 4.71 21.94
CA ASP A 986 -13.97 6.05 21.85
C ASP A 986 -12.52 5.99 21.37
N ALA A 987 -11.72 5.03 21.85
CA ALA A 987 -10.35 4.85 21.39
C ALA A 987 -10.27 4.52 19.88
N ARG A 988 -11.15 3.64 19.38
CA ARG A 988 -11.20 3.30 17.94
C ARG A 988 -11.68 4.46 17.09
N LEU A 989 -12.70 5.18 17.54
CA LEU A 989 -13.18 6.38 16.87
C LEU A 989 -12.10 7.47 16.85
N TRP A 990 -11.38 7.64 17.96
CA TRP A 990 -10.27 8.57 18.07
C TRP A 990 -9.16 8.27 17.06
N GLU A 991 -8.71 7.01 16.97
CA GLU A 991 -7.70 6.58 16.00
C GLU A 991 -8.12 6.92 14.57
N ALA A 992 -9.38 6.64 14.20
CA ALA A 992 -9.91 6.99 12.89
C ALA A 992 -9.92 8.51 12.64
N LEU A 993 -10.32 9.31 13.63
CA LEU A 993 -10.31 10.78 13.52
C LEU A 993 -8.89 11.35 13.39
N VAL A 994 -7.92 10.77 14.11
CA VAL A 994 -6.50 11.15 14.01
C VAL A 994 -5.93 10.80 12.64
N GLU A 995 -6.26 9.63 12.09
CA GLU A 995 -5.86 9.25 10.72
C GLU A 995 -6.39 10.23 9.67
N LEU A 996 -7.65 10.65 9.80
CA LEU A 996 -8.26 11.64 8.90
C LEU A 996 -7.62 13.03 9.04
N ALA A 997 -7.24 13.43 10.24
CA ALA A 997 -6.55 14.71 10.49
C ALA A 997 -5.04 14.68 10.14
N ASP A 998 -4.46 13.49 9.91
CA ASP A 998 -3.07 13.27 9.53
C ASP A 998 -2.92 12.60 8.16
N PRO A 999 -3.36 13.26 7.07
CA PRO A 999 -3.28 12.70 5.72
C PRO A 999 -1.84 12.46 5.26
N PHE A 1000 -0.86 13.07 5.94
CA PHE A 1000 0.57 12.94 5.66
C PHE A 1000 1.29 11.89 6.52
N LYS A 1001 0.59 11.28 7.49
CA LYS A 1001 1.13 10.33 8.48
C LYS A 1001 2.39 10.86 9.16
N LEU A 1002 2.38 12.13 9.59
CA LEU A 1002 3.48 12.81 10.25
C LEU A 1002 3.46 12.63 11.77
N LYS A 1003 2.28 12.68 12.41
CA LYS A 1003 2.12 12.53 13.86
C LYS A 1003 1.94 11.07 14.29
N LEU A 1004 1.39 10.20 13.44
CA LEU A 1004 1.28 8.75 13.69
C LEU A 1004 2.64 7.98 13.59
N LYS A 1005 3.78 8.67 13.46
CA LYS A 1005 5.12 8.10 13.26
C LYS A 1005 5.91 7.78 14.54
N SER A 1006 5.26 7.41 15.64
CA SER A 1006 5.94 6.71 16.74
C SER A 1006 5.71 5.20 16.60
N ASP A 1007 6.76 4.49 16.16
CA ASP A 1007 7.02 3.04 16.25
C ASP A 1007 6.88 2.12 15.02
N ASP A 1008 6.33 2.53 13.87
CA ASP A 1008 6.42 1.72 12.65
C ASP A 1008 6.93 2.49 11.43
N LYS A 1009 8.20 2.23 11.07
CA LYS A 1009 8.80 2.66 9.81
C LYS A 1009 8.19 1.86 8.66
N GLN A 1010 7.17 2.38 8.01
CA GLN A 1010 6.93 2.16 6.58
C GLN A 1010 6.46 3.45 5.91
N THR A 1011 7.38 4.05 5.16
CA THR A 1011 7.07 4.92 4.02
C THR A 1011 6.08 4.20 3.10
N VAL A 1012 4.90 4.78 2.94
CA VAL A 1012 3.98 4.47 1.84
C VAL A 1012 4.72 4.87 0.55
N SER A 1013 5.39 3.91 -0.09
CA SER A 1013 6.23 4.15 -1.27
C SER A 1013 5.55 3.78 -2.59
N TRP A 1014 4.23 3.54 -2.60
CA TRP A 1014 3.51 3.05 -3.78
C TRP A 1014 2.15 3.70 -4.06
N ILE A 1015 1.75 4.73 -3.30
CA ILE A 1015 0.61 5.55 -3.72
C ILE A 1015 1.14 6.59 -4.71
N PRO A 1016 0.63 6.67 -5.95
CA PRO A 1016 1.01 7.72 -6.88
C PRO A 1016 0.77 9.08 -6.21
N ASN A 1017 1.84 9.82 -5.93
CA ASN A 1017 1.82 11.21 -5.44
C ASN A 1017 1.35 12.13 -6.57
N SER A 1018 0.10 11.98 -6.99
CA SER A 1018 -0.35 12.34 -8.32
C SER A 1018 -1.12 13.67 -8.38
N TYR A 1019 -1.46 14.30 -7.24
CA TYR A 1019 -2.22 15.54 -7.26
C TYR A 1019 -1.38 16.81 -7.08
N PRO A 1020 -1.67 17.90 -7.83
CA PRO A 1020 -0.98 19.18 -7.69
C PRO A 1020 -1.14 19.77 -6.29
N PHE A 1021 -2.35 19.81 -5.73
CA PHE A 1021 -2.62 20.51 -4.46
C PHE A 1021 -1.96 19.82 -3.26
N ARG A 1022 -1.99 18.47 -3.17
CA ARG A 1022 -1.19 17.67 -2.21
C ARG A 1022 0.30 17.51 -2.60
N ARG A 1023 0.72 17.80 -3.84
CA ARG A 1023 2.14 17.94 -4.23
C ARG A 1023 2.72 19.29 -3.82
N PHE A 1024 1.89 20.33 -3.84
CA PHE A 1024 2.23 21.70 -3.47
C PHE A 1024 2.19 21.90 -1.94
N MET A 1025 1.26 21.25 -1.23
CA MET A 1025 1.13 21.26 0.24
C MET A 1025 2.04 20.26 0.95
#